data_AF-A0A923KG90-F1
#
_entry.id   AF-A0A923KG90-F1
#
_cell.length_a   1.000
_cell.length_b   1.000
_cell.length_c   1.000
_cell.angle_alpha   90.00
_cell.angle_beta   90.00
_cell.angle_gamma   90.00
#
_symmetry.space_group_name_H-M   'P 1'
#
loop_
_entity.id
_entity.type
_entity.pdbx_description
1 polymer ?
#
loop_
_entity_poly.entity_id
_entity_poly.type
_entity_poly.pdbx_seq_one_letter_code
_entity_poly.pdbx_strand_id
1 'polypeptide(L)'
;MKFNLKLSILMVLMMFFSSISTLHAQHLDGSSCGTDTSSESISILNSYKAQINSFENEFASLKAQAKHSKGFGVPLNSVPVKAHIIRPSDGNGGLSLSSLNEAINDLNVLYAEAYLEFFLCDGINYINDDAFYYNYEKDNEDTLTEEHFTPGVINIYFTNSVEITPGNSLCGYSNTYGDIDVIVMNNICANNGSSLAHEMGHFFSLMHTHGPDNKVLTTELVNGSNCDTDGDMICDTPADPKLSIHNVDSSCEYTGDIIDANGDKFTPDTGNIMSYSRSSCKTHFSPQQLARIYAFYKAARTYLSCPTENVNITADVFSTCEDELTVNFTDLSEGAISWEWDVDSDGVVDYTDQNPSHTFTTGNYDVTLTVTTIPPYGKSASKSSKTLSKTFHQFIQVGMQDDFSINEDFDEFELPSEHGWTANNTSGKGYNWLISRGVSHSKGTGPKNSKKVDGSLNTYIYAEASGAEPGAVATYISPCFNVEYANSEIAFDYHMFGNHVGEFHVDLFTKDGYINDIIPALNGSQQVSSDDPFKTGIVNLASYTNQTLKIRFRAVRGSSWDGDIAIDNISLRTIYVPISDELYTVYPVPARDNILYIKNHDPETVSTYRISNLMGQEFLRGTVTDRPINVSTLSSGTYLLSISDGKTQVLKKIVK
;
A
#
# COMPACT_ATOMS: atom_id res chain seq x y z
N MET A 1 -43.51 -43.61 -48.54
CA MET A 1 -43.90 -44.78 -47.73
C MET A 1 -42.65 -45.27 -47.02
N LYS A 2 -42.62 -45.14 -45.68
CA LYS A 2 -41.72 -45.74 -44.67
C LYS A 2 -40.39 -46.33 -45.16
N PHE A 3 -39.26 -45.85 -44.63
CA PHE A 3 -38.55 -46.57 -43.57
C PHE A 3 -37.51 -45.66 -42.89
N ASN A 4 -37.54 -45.72 -41.57
CA ASN A 4 -36.74 -44.97 -40.62
C ASN A 4 -35.56 -45.85 -40.15
N LEU A 5 -34.44 -45.18 -39.82
CA LEU A 5 -33.56 -45.50 -38.69
C LEU A 5 -32.73 -46.82 -38.73
N LYS A 6 -31.42 -46.71 -38.98
CA LYS A 6 -30.36 -47.21 -38.07
C LYS A 6 -28.93 -46.87 -38.55
N LEU A 7 -28.09 -46.56 -37.56
CA LEU A 7 -26.61 -46.50 -37.55
C LEU A 7 -25.90 -45.18 -37.91
N SER A 8 -26.04 -44.25 -36.97
CA SER A 8 -24.97 -43.54 -36.24
C SER A 8 -23.74 -43.02 -37.01
N ILE A 9 -23.77 -41.70 -37.15
CA ILE A 9 -22.69 -40.73 -37.28
C ILE A 9 -21.49 -41.13 -36.39
N LEU A 10 -20.39 -41.55 -37.01
CA LEU A 10 -19.06 -41.58 -36.39
C LEU A 10 -17.98 -41.63 -37.48
N MET A 11 -17.87 -40.61 -38.33
CA MET A 11 -16.65 -40.45 -39.15
C MET A 11 -16.50 -39.09 -39.86
N VAL A 12 -16.83 -37.97 -39.22
CA VAL A 12 -16.36 -36.64 -39.69
C VAL A 12 -16.14 -35.72 -38.49
N LEU A 13 -15.22 -36.09 -37.60
CA LEU A 13 -14.71 -35.19 -36.56
C LEU A 13 -13.29 -35.62 -36.13
N MET A 14 -12.36 -35.67 -37.09
CA MET A 14 -10.93 -35.87 -36.84
C MET A 14 -10.17 -35.25 -37.99
N MET A 15 -9.94 -33.93 -37.89
CA MET A 15 -8.92 -33.13 -38.60
C MET A 15 -9.36 -31.67 -38.49
N PHE A 16 -9.23 -31.06 -37.30
CA PHE A 16 -9.11 -29.60 -37.08
C PHE A 16 -9.10 -29.34 -35.57
N PHE A 17 -8.07 -29.84 -34.87
CA PHE A 17 -7.70 -29.38 -33.52
C PHE A 17 -6.23 -29.75 -33.29
N SER A 18 -5.30 -28.91 -33.75
CA SER A 18 -3.90 -28.93 -33.29
C SER A 18 -3.18 -27.65 -33.70
N SER A 19 -3.45 -26.57 -32.96
CA SER A 19 -2.51 -25.45 -32.77
C SER A 19 -3.14 -24.40 -31.86
N ILE A 20 -3.42 -24.75 -30.61
CA ILE A 20 -3.37 -23.77 -29.52
C ILE A 20 -1.92 -23.82 -29.07
N SER A 21 -1.10 -22.89 -29.57
CA SER A 21 0.18 -22.58 -28.95
C SER A 21 -0.12 -21.98 -27.58
N THR A 22 -0.15 -22.83 -26.56
CA THR A 22 0.03 -22.39 -25.19
C THR A 22 1.39 -21.71 -25.14
N LEU A 23 1.38 -20.38 -24.98
CA LEU A 23 2.52 -19.66 -24.43
C LEU A 23 2.70 -20.17 -23.00
N HIS A 24 3.39 -21.31 -22.87
CA HIS A 24 4.08 -21.60 -21.62
C HIS A 24 5.19 -20.56 -21.54
N ALA A 25 5.06 -19.61 -20.60
CA ALA A 25 6.24 -18.99 -20.05
C ALA A 25 7.17 -20.15 -19.64
N GLN A 26 8.38 -20.18 -20.21
CA GLN A 26 9.36 -21.18 -19.84
C GLN A 26 9.73 -20.91 -18.38
N HIS A 27 9.13 -21.68 -17.48
CA HIS A 27 9.57 -21.80 -16.11
C HIS A 27 11.04 -22.23 -16.18
N LEU A 28 11.96 -21.38 -15.70
CA LEU A 28 13.38 -21.72 -15.61
C LEU A 28 13.53 -22.83 -14.59
N ASP A 29 13.41 -24.07 -15.06
CA ASP A 29 13.63 -25.28 -14.28
C ASP A 29 15.13 -25.37 -13.97
N GLY A 30 15.52 -24.77 -12.84
CA GLY A 30 16.88 -24.77 -12.30
C GLY A 30 17.27 -23.39 -11.78
N SER A 31 16.74 -22.98 -10.62
CA SER A 31 17.21 -21.76 -9.95
C SER A 31 18.64 -21.95 -9.45
N SER A 32 19.62 -21.54 -10.25
CA SER A 32 21.02 -21.53 -9.83
C SER A 32 21.21 -20.39 -8.81
N CYS A 33 21.68 -20.75 -7.62
CA CYS A 33 22.09 -19.84 -6.55
C CYS A 33 23.54 -19.39 -6.80
N GLY A 34 23.83 -18.11 -6.55
CA GLY A 34 25.18 -17.53 -6.66
C GLY A 34 25.91 -17.33 -5.34
N THR A 35 25.34 -17.82 -4.24
CA THR A 35 25.93 -17.72 -2.91
C THR A 35 26.96 -18.85 -2.72
N ASP A 36 28.20 -18.46 -2.43
CA ASP A 36 29.29 -19.40 -2.15
C ASP A 36 29.55 -19.43 -0.64
N THR A 37 29.69 -20.63 -0.07
CA THR A 37 30.08 -20.76 1.35
C THR A 37 31.59 -20.60 1.47
N SER A 38 32.05 -19.39 1.82
CA SER A 38 33.48 -19.13 2.01
C SER A 38 34.01 -19.64 3.35
N SER A 39 35.33 -19.80 3.43
CA SER A 39 36.02 -20.10 4.70
C SER A 39 35.78 -19.02 5.77
N GLU A 40 35.55 -17.78 5.34
CA GLU A 40 35.20 -16.67 6.22
C GLU A 40 33.78 -16.82 6.79
N SER A 41 32.79 -17.19 5.99
CA SER A 41 31.43 -17.49 6.48
C SER A 41 31.44 -18.61 7.52
N ILE A 42 32.20 -19.67 7.26
CA ILE A 42 32.37 -20.79 8.20
C ILE A 42 33.06 -20.32 9.48
N SER A 43 34.06 -19.45 9.39
CA SER A 43 34.73 -18.86 10.55
C SER A 43 33.77 -18.02 11.40
N ILE A 44 32.93 -17.20 10.75
CA ILE A 44 31.90 -16.38 11.42
C ILE A 44 30.88 -17.29 12.13
N LEU A 45 30.33 -18.29 11.45
CA LEU A 45 29.40 -19.27 12.03
C LEU A 45 30.03 -19.94 13.27
N ASN A 46 31.27 -20.39 13.15
CA ASN A 46 31.99 -21.02 14.27
C ASN A 46 32.22 -20.05 15.44
N SER A 47 32.41 -18.75 15.18
CA SER A 47 32.62 -17.75 16.24
C SER A 47 31.35 -17.52 17.10
N TYR A 48 30.17 -17.75 16.55
CA TYR A 48 28.88 -17.66 17.25
C TYR A 48 28.35 -19.00 17.77
N LYS A 49 29.07 -20.12 17.57
CA LYS A 49 28.59 -21.49 17.85
C LYS A 49 28.05 -21.67 19.27
N ALA A 50 28.68 -21.07 20.28
CA ALA A 50 28.23 -21.16 21.67
C ALA A 50 26.88 -20.45 21.89
N GLN A 51 26.71 -19.25 21.35
CA GLN A 51 25.46 -18.49 21.41
C GLN A 51 24.35 -19.19 20.62
N ILE A 52 24.67 -19.69 19.43
CA ILE A 52 23.73 -20.43 18.58
C ILE A 52 23.15 -21.64 19.34
N ASN A 53 24.02 -22.48 19.91
CA ASN A 53 23.58 -23.63 20.71
C ASN A 53 22.65 -23.22 21.88
N SER A 54 22.91 -22.06 22.51
CA SER A 54 22.05 -21.55 23.58
C SER A 54 20.66 -21.17 23.05
N PHE A 55 20.60 -20.45 21.93
CA PHE A 55 19.32 -19.99 21.36
C PHE A 55 18.55 -21.10 20.64
N GLU A 56 19.20 -22.15 20.13
CA GLU A 56 18.52 -23.36 19.63
C GLU A 56 17.78 -24.08 20.77
N ASN A 57 18.36 -24.14 21.97
CA ASN A 57 17.69 -24.67 23.16
C ASN A 57 16.52 -23.80 23.63
N GLU A 58 16.65 -22.46 23.52
CA GLU A 58 15.56 -21.52 23.75
C GLU A 58 14.41 -21.76 22.76
N PHE A 59 14.72 -21.86 21.47
CA PHE A 59 13.75 -22.16 20.41
C PHE A 59 12.98 -23.46 20.68
N ALA A 60 13.68 -24.54 21.06
CA ALA A 60 13.06 -25.80 21.43
C ALA A 60 12.10 -25.65 22.62
N SER A 61 12.47 -24.85 23.62
CA SER A 61 11.65 -24.55 24.79
C SER A 61 10.39 -23.76 24.42
N LEU A 62 10.51 -22.74 23.57
CA LEU A 62 9.39 -21.95 23.05
C LEU A 62 8.42 -22.83 22.26
N LYS A 63 8.94 -23.70 21.38
CA LYS A 63 8.13 -24.64 20.58
C LYS A 63 7.39 -25.65 21.46
N ALA A 64 8.00 -26.10 22.56
CA ALA A 64 7.34 -26.95 23.54
C ALA A 64 6.20 -26.22 24.28
N GLN A 65 6.43 -24.97 24.70
CA GLN A 65 5.41 -24.16 25.38
C GLN A 65 4.19 -23.86 24.49
N ALA A 66 4.43 -23.50 23.22
CA ALA A 66 3.37 -23.24 22.24
C ALA A 66 2.48 -24.47 22.00
N LYS A 67 3.03 -25.69 22.08
CA LYS A 67 2.24 -26.94 21.96
C LYS A 67 1.33 -27.21 23.16
N HIS A 68 1.69 -26.74 24.35
CA HIS A 68 0.96 -27.06 25.59
C HIS A 68 -0.10 -26.02 25.98
N SER A 69 0.01 -24.79 25.50
CA SER A 69 -0.85 -23.68 25.89
C SER A 69 -1.75 -23.23 24.74
N LYS A 70 -3.04 -23.63 24.78
CA LYS A 70 -4.05 -23.11 23.82
C LYS A 70 -4.13 -21.58 23.96
N GLY A 71 -3.67 -20.86 22.94
CA GLY A 71 -3.67 -19.39 22.91
C GLY A 71 -2.32 -18.72 23.21
N PHE A 72 -1.23 -19.49 23.38
CA PHE A 72 0.13 -18.93 23.50
C PHE A 72 0.76 -18.83 22.11
N GLY A 73 0.68 -17.65 21.50
CA GLY A 73 1.48 -17.31 20.32
C GLY A 73 2.85 -16.80 20.76
N VAL A 74 3.93 -17.37 20.21
CA VAL A 74 5.26 -16.80 20.37
C VAL A 74 5.34 -15.56 19.48
N PRO A 75 5.66 -14.37 20.02
CA PRO A 75 5.81 -13.16 19.21
C PRO A 75 6.85 -13.38 18.11
N LEU A 76 6.54 -12.90 16.90
CA LEU A 76 7.49 -12.87 15.79
C LEU A 76 8.50 -11.73 16.03
N ASN A 77 9.73 -11.92 15.60
CA ASN A 77 10.72 -10.86 15.55
C ASN A 77 10.60 -10.19 14.18
N SER A 78 10.23 -8.92 14.16
CA SER A 78 10.10 -8.14 12.93
C SER A 78 11.47 -7.71 12.43
N VAL A 79 11.83 -8.12 11.22
CA VAL A 79 13.12 -7.93 10.59
C VAL A 79 12.99 -6.94 9.42
N PRO A 80 13.71 -5.81 9.45
CA PRO A 80 13.58 -4.78 8.43
C PRO A 80 14.32 -5.14 7.14
N VAL A 81 13.62 -5.00 6.00
CA VAL A 81 14.19 -5.13 4.65
C VAL A 81 14.05 -3.81 3.89
N LYS A 82 15.07 -3.43 3.11
CA LYS A 82 15.01 -2.32 2.16
C LYS A 82 14.96 -2.88 0.74
N ALA A 83 13.89 -2.59 0.00
CA ALA A 83 13.76 -3.00 -1.39
C ALA A 83 14.33 -1.93 -2.33
N HIS A 84 15.22 -2.36 -3.22
CA HIS A 84 15.81 -1.57 -4.29
C HIS A 84 15.37 -2.14 -5.64
N ILE A 85 14.50 -1.44 -6.36
CA ILE A 85 14.03 -1.87 -7.67
C ILE A 85 14.86 -1.18 -8.75
N ILE A 86 15.72 -1.96 -9.40
CA ILE A 86 16.50 -1.51 -10.54
C ILE A 86 15.61 -1.61 -11.79
N ARG A 87 15.58 -0.54 -12.57
CA ARG A 87 14.78 -0.41 -13.80
C ARG A 87 15.58 0.31 -14.87
N PRO A 88 15.18 0.21 -16.15
CA PRO A 88 15.78 0.98 -17.23
C PRO A 88 15.81 2.48 -16.93
N SER A 89 16.73 3.20 -17.56
CA SER A 89 16.94 4.64 -17.30
C SER A 89 15.72 5.51 -17.67
N ASP A 90 14.79 5.00 -18.49
CA ASP A 90 13.52 5.65 -18.80
C ASP A 90 12.46 5.55 -17.68
N GLY A 91 12.77 4.82 -16.60
CA GLY A 91 11.90 4.62 -15.44
C GLY A 91 10.79 3.59 -15.63
N ASN A 92 10.72 2.90 -16.77
CA ASN A 92 9.69 1.91 -17.09
C ASN A 92 10.23 0.48 -16.98
N GLY A 93 9.61 -0.35 -16.15
CA GLY A 93 10.03 -1.74 -15.93
C GLY A 93 10.49 -1.97 -14.49
N GLY A 94 11.36 -2.95 -14.28
CA GLY A 94 11.71 -3.42 -12.94
C GLY A 94 10.70 -4.44 -12.39
N LEU A 95 10.96 -4.91 -11.17
CA LEU A 95 10.01 -5.75 -10.44
C LEU A 95 8.73 -4.97 -10.17
N SER A 96 7.57 -5.61 -10.41
CA SER A 96 6.29 -4.99 -10.09
C SER A 96 6.06 -4.94 -8.58
N LEU A 97 5.31 -3.95 -8.10
CA LEU A 97 4.94 -3.86 -6.68
C LEU A 97 4.16 -5.09 -6.20
N SER A 98 3.29 -5.66 -7.05
CA SER A 98 2.59 -6.90 -6.75
C SER A 98 3.55 -8.07 -6.56
N SER A 99 4.53 -8.23 -7.44
CA SER A 99 5.54 -9.29 -7.32
C SER A 99 6.44 -9.11 -6.10
N LEU A 100 6.77 -7.86 -5.74
CA LEU A 100 7.51 -7.58 -4.50
C LEU A 100 6.70 -7.99 -3.27
N ASN A 101 5.42 -7.59 -3.21
CA ASN A 101 4.55 -7.92 -2.07
C ASN A 101 4.34 -9.44 -1.95
N GLU A 102 4.15 -10.14 -3.06
CA GLU A 102 4.11 -11.60 -3.10
C GLU A 102 5.40 -12.22 -2.56
N ALA A 103 6.56 -11.73 -3.00
CA ALA A 103 7.86 -12.24 -2.55
C ALA A 103 8.08 -12.06 -1.03
N ILE A 104 7.70 -10.90 -0.47
CA ILE A 104 7.77 -10.67 0.99
C ILE A 104 6.76 -11.52 1.75
N ASN A 105 5.55 -11.71 1.20
CA ASN A 105 4.56 -12.59 1.82
C ASN A 105 5.03 -14.05 1.85
N ASP A 106 5.61 -14.56 0.76
CA ASP A 106 6.17 -15.91 0.70
C ASP A 106 7.27 -16.12 1.74
N LEU A 107 8.15 -15.12 1.92
CA LEU A 107 9.14 -15.11 3.01
C LEU A 107 8.47 -15.23 4.38
N ASN A 108 7.46 -14.40 4.66
CA ASN A 108 6.79 -14.40 5.96
C ASN A 108 6.10 -15.72 6.27
N VAL A 109 5.51 -16.37 5.27
CA VAL A 109 4.92 -17.71 5.44
C VAL A 109 5.98 -18.74 5.85
N LEU A 110 7.13 -18.74 5.19
CA LEU A 110 8.19 -19.73 5.42
C LEU A 110 8.96 -19.51 6.73
N TYR A 111 9.19 -18.26 7.11
CA TYR A 111 10.01 -17.88 8.26
C TYR A 111 9.23 -17.68 9.56
N ALA A 112 7.89 -17.65 9.51
CA ALA A 112 7.05 -17.57 10.71
C ALA A 112 7.34 -18.71 11.72
N GLU A 113 7.67 -19.92 11.25
CA GLU A 113 8.04 -21.03 12.13
C GLU A 113 9.43 -20.88 12.79
N ALA A 114 10.27 -19.98 12.28
CA ALA A 114 11.50 -19.53 12.93
C ALA A 114 11.25 -18.30 13.84
N TYR A 115 9.98 -17.92 14.05
CA TYR A 115 9.57 -16.72 14.78
C TYR A 115 10.13 -15.42 14.20
N LEU A 116 10.21 -15.32 12.87
CA LEU A 116 10.61 -14.10 12.16
C LEU A 116 9.49 -13.65 11.22
N GLU A 117 9.35 -12.34 11.06
CA GLU A 117 8.59 -11.72 9.98
C GLU A 117 9.41 -10.58 9.37
N PHE A 118 9.20 -10.27 8.10
CA PHE A 118 9.91 -9.25 7.34
C PHE A 118 8.95 -8.14 6.91
N PHE A 119 9.42 -6.91 6.99
CA PHE A 119 8.67 -5.73 6.57
C PHE A 119 9.54 -4.73 5.83
N LEU A 120 8.93 -3.99 4.91
CA LEU A 120 9.62 -2.97 4.12
C LEU A 120 9.92 -1.72 4.97
N CYS A 121 11.20 -1.40 5.12
CA CYS A 121 11.73 -0.23 5.79
C CYS A 121 11.93 0.92 4.78
N ASP A 122 11.46 2.12 5.12
CA ASP A 122 11.56 3.35 4.32
C ASP A 122 11.03 3.25 2.87
N GLY A 123 10.07 2.37 2.61
CA GLY A 123 9.51 2.17 1.27
C GLY A 123 10.54 1.69 0.22
N ILE A 124 10.18 1.79 -1.05
CA ILE A 124 10.99 1.29 -2.18
C ILE A 124 11.95 2.38 -2.67
N ASN A 125 13.22 2.01 -2.83
CA ASN A 125 14.17 2.81 -3.58
C ASN A 125 14.16 2.37 -5.06
N TYR A 126 13.93 3.29 -5.99
CA TYR A 126 13.97 3.00 -7.43
C TYR A 126 15.28 3.50 -8.03
N ILE A 127 16.02 2.60 -8.71
CA ILE A 127 17.32 2.87 -9.32
C ILE A 127 17.15 2.79 -10.85
N ASN A 128 17.41 3.89 -11.56
CA ASN A 128 17.21 4.00 -13.01
C ASN A 128 18.53 3.85 -13.75
N ASP A 129 18.98 2.62 -13.97
CA ASP A 129 20.30 2.34 -14.54
C ASP A 129 20.25 1.16 -15.52
N ASP A 130 20.47 1.43 -16.81
CA ASP A 130 20.46 0.41 -17.86
C ASP A 130 21.57 -0.64 -17.70
N ALA A 131 22.73 -0.28 -17.14
CA ALA A 131 23.84 -1.22 -16.95
C ALA A 131 23.50 -2.20 -15.83
N PHE A 132 23.04 -1.70 -14.68
CA PHE A 132 22.56 -2.55 -13.59
C PHE A 132 21.29 -3.31 -13.95
N TYR A 133 20.44 -2.81 -14.85
CA TYR A 133 19.23 -3.51 -15.22
C TYR A 133 19.48 -4.67 -16.20
N TYR A 134 20.20 -4.42 -17.29
CA TYR A 134 20.36 -5.40 -18.37
C TYR A 134 21.59 -6.29 -18.22
N ASN A 135 22.67 -5.82 -17.60
CA ASN A 135 23.99 -6.47 -17.62
C ASN A 135 24.65 -6.49 -16.24
N TYR A 136 23.89 -6.67 -15.16
CA TYR A 136 24.48 -6.73 -13.82
C TYR A 136 25.32 -7.99 -13.65
N GLU A 137 26.60 -7.78 -13.34
CA GLU A 137 27.54 -8.81 -12.96
C GLU A 137 27.79 -8.75 -11.44
N LYS A 138 28.03 -9.90 -10.79
CA LYS A 138 28.31 -9.97 -9.35
C LYS A 138 29.46 -9.05 -8.92
N ASP A 139 30.45 -8.83 -9.79
CA ASP A 139 31.60 -7.94 -9.56
C ASP A 139 31.19 -6.44 -9.50
N ASN A 140 29.95 -6.08 -9.87
CA ASN A 140 29.44 -4.72 -9.78
C ASN A 140 28.83 -4.37 -8.41
N GLU A 141 28.75 -5.32 -7.47
CA GLU A 141 28.09 -5.12 -6.18
C GLU A 141 28.70 -3.96 -5.37
N ASP A 142 30.02 -3.81 -5.38
CA ASP A 142 30.69 -2.73 -4.65
C ASP A 142 30.20 -1.35 -5.12
N THR A 143 30.05 -1.16 -6.43
CA THR A 143 29.53 0.10 -7.01
C THR A 143 28.05 0.27 -6.70
N LEU A 144 27.24 -0.80 -6.82
CA LEU A 144 25.80 -0.75 -6.52
C LEU A 144 25.55 -0.36 -5.05
N THR A 145 26.33 -0.92 -4.13
CA THR A 145 26.18 -0.69 -2.69
C THR A 145 26.79 0.63 -2.25
N GLU A 146 27.87 1.12 -2.87
CA GLU A 146 28.42 2.45 -2.58
C GLU A 146 27.38 3.58 -2.80
N GLU A 147 26.53 3.44 -3.81
CA GLU A 147 25.55 4.47 -4.18
C GLU A 147 24.18 4.31 -3.50
N HIS A 148 23.79 3.08 -3.15
CA HIS A 148 22.39 2.78 -2.80
C HIS A 148 22.18 1.98 -1.51
N PHE A 149 23.24 1.60 -0.80
CA PHE A 149 23.13 0.81 0.42
C PHE A 149 22.52 1.57 1.60
N THR A 150 21.62 0.90 2.31
CA THR A 150 21.01 1.38 3.55
C THR A 150 21.54 0.56 4.74
N PRO A 151 22.30 1.16 5.67
CA PRO A 151 22.91 0.42 6.77
C PRO A 151 21.88 -0.02 7.82
N GLY A 152 22.08 -1.17 8.46
CA GLY A 152 21.22 -1.64 9.56
C GLY A 152 19.95 -2.38 9.13
N VAL A 153 19.75 -2.58 7.83
CA VAL A 153 18.64 -3.36 7.26
C VAL A 153 19.17 -4.37 6.26
N ILE A 154 18.33 -5.34 5.89
CA ILE A 154 18.65 -6.27 4.81
C ILE A 154 18.33 -5.57 3.48
N ASN A 155 19.34 -5.27 2.67
CA ASN A 155 19.17 -4.61 1.38
C ASN A 155 18.90 -5.67 0.31
N ILE A 156 17.73 -5.59 -0.34
CA ILE A 156 17.34 -6.53 -1.40
C ILE A 156 17.23 -5.76 -2.71
N TYR A 157 18.15 -6.05 -3.64
CA TYR A 157 18.18 -5.45 -4.97
C TYR A 157 17.53 -6.37 -6.00
N PHE A 158 16.61 -5.82 -6.78
CA PHE A 158 15.87 -6.53 -7.81
C PHE A 158 16.26 -6.02 -9.19
N THR A 159 16.83 -6.90 -10.02
CA THR A 159 17.31 -6.58 -11.38
C THR A 159 16.84 -7.62 -12.41
N ASN A 160 16.90 -7.29 -13.70
CA ASN A 160 16.44 -8.17 -14.77
C ASN A 160 17.44 -9.28 -15.14
N SER A 161 18.74 -9.10 -14.88
CA SER A 161 19.74 -10.16 -15.04
C SER A 161 20.71 -10.16 -13.86
N VAL A 162 21.15 -11.33 -13.42
CA VAL A 162 22.23 -11.50 -12.44
C VAL A 162 23.23 -12.49 -13.03
N GLU A 163 24.42 -12.03 -13.41
CA GLU A 163 25.42 -12.87 -14.09
C GLU A 163 26.70 -13.02 -13.27
N ILE A 164 27.29 -14.22 -13.23
CA ILE A 164 28.67 -14.43 -12.73
C ILE A 164 29.67 -14.27 -13.89
N THR A 165 29.26 -14.68 -15.10
CA THR A 165 30.01 -14.55 -16.35
C THR A 165 28.99 -14.40 -17.49
N PRO A 166 29.35 -13.71 -18.60
CA PRO A 166 28.43 -13.46 -19.70
C PRO A 166 27.68 -14.72 -20.16
N GLY A 167 26.35 -14.73 -20.01
CA GLY A 167 25.47 -15.82 -20.43
C GLY A 167 25.19 -16.91 -19.39
N ASN A 168 25.68 -16.79 -18.15
CA ASN A 168 25.33 -17.65 -17.02
C ASN A 168 24.49 -16.88 -15.99
N SER A 169 23.16 -16.89 -16.18
CA SER A 169 22.22 -16.18 -15.33
C SER A 169 21.87 -16.96 -14.06
N LEU A 170 21.81 -16.26 -12.94
CA LEU A 170 21.42 -16.75 -11.62
C LEU A 170 20.04 -16.25 -11.22
N CYS A 171 19.42 -16.93 -10.26
CA CYS A 171 18.23 -16.40 -9.60
C CYS A 171 18.55 -15.35 -8.54
N GLY A 172 19.70 -15.45 -7.90
CA GLY A 172 20.15 -14.47 -6.91
C GLY A 172 21.37 -14.96 -6.13
N TYR A 173 21.82 -14.12 -5.21
CA TYR A 173 22.82 -14.47 -4.21
C TYR A 173 22.69 -13.57 -2.97
N SER A 174 23.26 -14.01 -1.85
CA SER A 174 23.42 -13.23 -0.63
C SER A 174 24.90 -12.92 -0.39
N ASN A 175 25.19 -11.69 0.02
CA ASN A 175 26.47 -11.29 0.55
C ASN A 175 26.29 -10.72 1.97
N THR A 176 27.06 -11.27 2.91
CA THR A 176 27.10 -10.79 4.29
C THR A 176 28.51 -10.48 4.81
N TYR A 177 29.47 -10.32 3.89
CA TYR A 177 30.86 -9.99 4.19
C TYR A 177 31.02 -8.47 4.38
N GLY A 178 32.11 -8.02 5.00
CA GLY A 178 32.51 -6.60 4.94
C GLY A 178 31.52 -5.58 5.52
N ASP A 179 30.74 -5.95 6.54
CA ASP A 179 29.69 -5.12 7.17
C ASP A 179 28.50 -4.75 6.27
N ILE A 180 28.33 -5.38 5.11
CA ILE A 180 27.15 -5.22 4.25
C ILE A 180 26.18 -6.40 4.41
N ASP A 181 24.89 -6.11 4.33
CA ASP A 181 23.79 -7.07 4.40
C ASP A 181 22.97 -6.97 3.11
N VAL A 182 23.37 -7.77 2.12
CA VAL A 182 22.89 -7.64 0.74
C VAL A 182 22.35 -8.96 0.21
N ILE A 183 21.23 -8.86 -0.50
CA ILE A 183 20.69 -9.90 -1.37
C ILE A 183 20.45 -9.25 -2.73
N VAL A 184 20.90 -9.88 -3.80
CA VAL A 184 20.57 -9.47 -5.17
C VAL A 184 19.76 -10.57 -5.84
N MET A 185 18.63 -10.20 -6.43
CA MET A 185 17.65 -11.10 -7.01
C MET A 185 17.37 -10.75 -8.46
N ASN A 186 17.26 -11.79 -9.29
CA ASN A 186 16.63 -11.66 -10.60
C ASN A 186 15.11 -11.49 -10.42
N ASN A 187 14.52 -10.50 -11.08
CA ASN A 187 13.10 -10.17 -11.06
C ASN A 187 12.20 -11.40 -11.26
N ILE A 188 12.55 -12.30 -12.19
CA ILE A 188 11.72 -13.47 -12.51
C ILE A 188 11.80 -14.59 -11.45
N CYS A 189 12.79 -14.54 -10.56
CA CYS A 189 12.96 -15.48 -9.46
C CYS A 189 12.47 -14.93 -8.12
N ALA A 190 12.10 -13.65 -8.05
CA ALA A 190 11.72 -13.01 -6.79
C ALA A 190 10.47 -13.63 -6.15
N ASN A 191 9.44 -13.94 -6.93
CA ASN A 191 8.14 -14.43 -6.44
C ASN A 191 7.82 -15.88 -6.85
N ASN A 192 8.84 -16.74 -6.97
CA ASN A 192 8.64 -18.16 -7.26
C ASN A 192 8.46 -19.03 -6.00
N GLY A 193 8.23 -18.39 -4.84
CA GLY A 193 8.03 -19.04 -3.54
C GLY A 193 9.26 -19.70 -2.90
N SER A 194 10.43 -19.75 -3.57
CA SER A 194 11.59 -20.49 -3.04
C SER A 194 12.94 -19.81 -3.21
N SER A 195 13.19 -19.05 -4.28
CA SER A 195 14.51 -18.47 -4.56
C SER A 195 14.88 -17.35 -3.60
N LEU A 196 13.98 -16.39 -3.33
CA LEU A 196 14.26 -15.36 -2.34
C LEU A 196 14.42 -15.95 -0.92
N ALA A 197 13.60 -16.94 -0.57
CA ALA A 197 13.72 -17.68 0.69
C ALA A 197 15.05 -18.43 0.81
N HIS A 198 15.55 -19.00 -0.30
CA HIS A 198 16.86 -19.64 -0.34
C HIS A 198 18.00 -18.66 -0.02
N GLU A 199 18.03 -17.50 -0.68
CA GLU A 199 19.07 -16.49 -0.42
C GLU A 199 18.95 -15.90 1.00
N MET A 200 17.73 -15.71 1.49
CA MET A 200 17.49 -15.32 2.88
C MET A 200 17.98 -16.40 3.87
N GLY A 201 17.95 -17.69 3.50
CA GLY A 201 18.50 -18.77 4.32
C GLY A 201 20.01 -18.63 4.51
N HIS A 202 20.73 -18.30 3.43
CA HIS A 202 22.16 -18.00 3.50
C HIS A 202 22.46 -16.77 4.35
N PHE A 203 21.63 -15.73 4.28
CA PHE A 203 21.76 -14.54 5.14
C PHE A 203 21.77 -14.91 6.65
N PHE A 204 20.95 -15.89 7.03
CA PHE A 204 20.88 -16.47 8.37
C PHE A 204 21.82 -17.67 8.59
N SER A 205 22.88 -17.77 7.77
CA SER A 205 23.97 -18.75 7.91
C SER A 205 23.59 -20.21 7.66
N LEU A 206 22.51 -20.49 6.93
CA LEU A 206 22.28 -21.82 6.39
C LEU A 206 23.24 -22.09 5.23
N MET A 207 23.78 -23.30 5.19
CA MET A 207 24.53 -23.81 4.03
C MET A 207 23.57 -24.54 3.09
N HIS A 208 24.02 -24.82 1.87
CA HIS A 208 23.29 -25.78 1.03
C HIS A 208 23.27 -27.14 1.72
N THR A 209 22.20 -27.91 1.54
CA THR A 209 22.04 -29.25 2.14
C THR A 209 23.17 -30.22 1.75
N HIS A 210 23.73 -30.08 0.54
CA HIS A 210 24.91 -30.86 0.10
C HIS A 210 26.24 -30.32 0.62
N GLY A 211 26.20 -29.31 1.49
CA GLY A 211 27.35 -28.74 2.17
C GLY A 211 28.01 -27.53 1.49
N PRO A 212 29.21 -27.14 1.96
CA PRO A 212 29.81 -25.84 1.65
C PRO A 212 30.40 -25.73 0.24
N ASP A 213 30.73 -26.85 -0.41
CA ASP A 213 31.35 -26.87 -1.75
C ASP A 213 30.43 -27.52 -2.77
N ASN A 214 29.98 -26.72 -3.74
CA ASN A 214 29.13 -27.17 -4.84
C ASN A 214 29.80 -28.18 -5.78
N LYS A 215 31.12 -28.42 -5.69
CA LYS A 215 31.88 -29.29 -6.60
C LYS A 215 32.28 -30.62 -5.95
N VAL A 216 32.21 -30.72 -4.63
CA VAL A 216 32.72 -31.85 -3.87
C VAL A 216 31.59 -32.45 -3.07
N LEU A 217 31.32 -33.74 -3.29
CA LEU A 217 30.41 -34.50 -2.43
C LEU A 217 31.03 -34.59 -1.02
N THR A 218 30.26 -34.20 -0.01
CA THR A 218 30.69 -34.26 1.39
C THR A 218 30.83 -35.72 1.85
N THR A 219 31.46 -35.92 3.02
CA THR A 219 31.54 -37.24 3.64
C THR A 219 30.39 -37.52 4.60
N GLU A 220 29.29 -36.77 4.50
CA GLU A 220 28.10 -36.98 5.30
C GLU A 220 27.50 -38.37 5.05
N LEU A 221 27.26 -39.11 6.13
CA LEU A 221 26.72 -40.46 6.09
C LEU A 221 25.20 -40.43 6.16
N VAL A 222 24.53 -41.29 5.39
CA VAL A 222 23.06 -41.37 5.30
C VAL A 222 22.44 -41.68 6.67
N ASN A 223 23.17 -42.38 7.53
CA ASN A 223 22.72 -42.70 8.89
C ASN A 223 22.82 -41.54 9.89
N GLY A 224 23.34 -40.38 9.48
CA GLY A 224 23.46 -39.17 10.31
C GLY A 224 24.52 -39.23 11.40
N SER A 225 25.47 -40.18 11.36
CA SER A 225 26.47 -40.31 12.44
C SER A 225 27.53 -39.19 12.49
N ASN A 226 27.65 -38.39 11.43
CA ASN A 226 28.57 -37.23 11.32
C ASN A 226 27.89 -35.96 10.77
N CYS A 227 26.56 -35.88 10.86
CA CYS A 227 25.78 -34.74 10.35
C CYS A 227 26.10 -33.40 11.03
N ASP A 228 26.78 -33.41 12.18
CA ASP A 228 27.18 -32.19 12.91
C ASP A 228 28.53 -31.62 12.46
N THR A 229 29.27 -32.36 11.62
CA THR A 229 30.60 -31.97 11.10
C THR A 229 30.67 -31.97 9.57
N ASP A 230 29.84 -32.75 8.90
CA ASP A 230 29.74 -32.88 7.46
C ASP A 230 28.43 -32.30 6.93
N GLY A 231 28.26 -32.29 5.60
CA GLY A 231 27.05 -31.78 4.98
C GLY A 231 26.84 -30.30 5.25
N ASP A 232 25.63 -29.94 5.63
CA ASP A 232 25.24 -28.60 6.07
C ASP A 232 25.34 -28.38 7.59
N MET A 233 25.93 -29.33 8.32
CA MET A 233 26.09 -29.30 9.78
C MET A 233 24.74 -29.21 10.54
N ILE A 234 23.70 -29.82 9.97
CA ILE A 234 22.36 -29.94 10.55
C ILE A 234 21.96 -31.41 10.48
N CYS A 235 21.39 -31.95 11.56
CA CYS A 235 21.23 -33.40 11.71
C CYS A 235 19.85 -33.93 11.36
N ASP A 236 18.87 -33.05 11.15
CA ASP A 236 17.54 -33.43 10.65
C ASP A 236 17.34 -33.12 9.16
N THR A 237 18.37 -32.57 8.52
CA THR A 237 18.54 -32.54 7.07
C THR A 237 19.17 -33.86 6.65
N PRO A 238 18.50 -34.68 5.81
CA PRO A 238 19.11 -35.91 5.31
C PRO A 238 20.31 -35.61 4.43
N ALA A 239 21.32 -36.48 4.48
CA ALA A 239 22.51 -36.34 3.65
C ALA A 239 22.15 -36.14 2.17
N ASP A 240 22.75 -35.13 1.55
CA ASP A 240 22.41 -34.70 0.20
C ASP A 240 23.56 -34.99 -0.78
N PRO A 241 23.34 -35.83 -1.81
CA PRO A 241 24.33 -36.18 -2.82
C PRO A 241 24.52 -35.09 -3.89
N LYS A 242 24.12 -33.85 -3.60
CA LYS A 242 23.93 -32.72 -4.50
C LYS A 242 22.74 -32.91 -5.43
N LEU A 243 21.57 -32.51 -4.95
CA LEU A 243 20.37 -32.40 -5.76
C LEU A 243 20.55 -31.45 -6.96
N SER A 244 19.81 -31.73 -8.03
CA SER A 244 19.75 -30.94 -9.25
C SER A 244 18.52 -31.32 -10.07
N ILE A 245 18.22 -30.53 -11.09
CA ILE A 245 17.16 -30.85 -12.07
C ILE A 245 17.39 -32.18 -12.82
N HIS A 246 18.61 -32.72 -12.78
CA HIS A 246 18.98 -33.96 -13.46
C HIS A 246 18.78 -35.22 -12.62
N ASN A 247 18.69 -35.08 -11.30
CA ASN A 247 18.49 -36.20 -10.38
C ASN A 247 17.22 -36.06 -9.53
N VAL A 248 16.44 -34.99 -9.72
CA VAL A 248 15.08 -34.83 -9.20
C VAL A 248 14.10 -34.74 -10.36
N ASP A 249 13.09 -35.60 -10.37
CA ASP A 249 12.06 -35.61 -11.42
C ASP A 249 10.96 -34.55 -11.19
N SER A 250 10.01 -34.45 -12.13
CA SER A 250 8.88 -33.51 -12.04
C SER A 250 7.87 -33.84 -10.94
N SER A 251 7.95 -35.05 -10.37
CA SER A 251 7.16 -35.47 -9.20
C SER A 251 7.87 -35.15 -7.89
N CYS A 252 9.01 -34.44 -7.96
CA CYS A 252 9.84 -34.08 -6.82
C CYS A 252 10.48 -35.29 -6.14
N GLU A 253 10.70 -36.38 -6.87
CA GLU A 253 11.35 -37.57 -6.33
C GLU A 253 12.82 -37.64 -6.75
N TYR A 254 13.68 -38.08 -5.83
CA TYR A 254 15.09 -38.32 -6.13
C TYR A 254 15.24 -39.62 -6.94
N THR A 255 15.94 -39.53 -8.06
CA THR A 255 16.12 -40.63 -9.04
C THR A 255 17.55 -41.17 -9.09
N GLY A 256 18.44 -40.67 -8.24
CA GLY A 256 19.83 -41.11 -8.20
C GLY A 256 20.03 -42.40 -7.40
N ASP A 257 21.18 -43.03 -7.64
CA ASP A 257 21.59 -44.32 -7.04
C ASP A 257 22.93 -44.22 -6.29
N ILE A 258 23.35 -43.00 -5.93
CA ILE A 258 24.61 -42.76 -5.21
C ILE A 258 24.51 -43.40 -3.82
N ILE A 259 25.63 -43.94 -3.33
CA ILE A 259 25.79 -44.52 -1.99
C ILE A 259 26.86 -43.77 -1.21
N ASP A 260 26.72 -43.75 0.11
CA ASP A 260 27.74 -43.23 1.01
C ASP A 260 28.89 -44.24 1.25
N ALA A 261 29.83 -43.88 2.13
CA ALA A 261 30.97 -44.73 2.48
C ALA A 261 30.60 -46.03 3.22
N ASN A 262 29.40 -46.11 3.81
CA ASN A 262 28.88 -47.31 4.46
C ASN A 262 28.08 -48.20 3.49
N GLY A 263 27.85 -47.74 2.26
CA GLY A 263 27.07 -48.43 1.24
C GLY A 263 25.57 -48.17 1.34
N ASP A 264 25.14 -47.20 2.15
CA ASP A 264 23.76 -46.80 2.27
C ASP A 264 23.39 -45.85 1.12
N LYS A 265 22.20 -46.03 0.53
CA LYS A 265 21.71 -45.17 -0.56
C LYS A 265 21.22 -43.84 0.00
N PHE A 266 21.57 -42.74 -0.66
CA PHE A 266 21.07 -41.42 -0.30
C PHE A 266 19.55 -41.30 -0.48
N THR A 267 18.90 -40.69 0.50
CA THR A 267 17.47 -40.34 0.49
C THR A 267 17.30 -38.85 0.85
N PRO A 268 17.76 -37.94 -0.03
CA PRO A 268 17.77 -36.52 0.26
C PRO A 268 16.36 -35.93 0.32
N ASP A 269 16.21 -34.82 1.03
CA ASP A 269 14.98 -34.04 1.05
C ASP A 269 14.91 -33.11 -0.16
N THR A 270 14.13 -33.52 -1.17
CA THR A 270 13.91 -32.75 -2.41
C THR A 270 13.02 -31.52 -2.23
N GLY A 271 12.34 -31.41 -1.08
CA GLY A 271 11.48 -30.29 -0.74
C GLY A 271 12.17 -29.21 0.09
N ASN A 272 13.43 -29.42 0.49
CA ASN A 272 14.17 -28.48 1.31
C ASN A 272 14.51 -27.20 0.52
N ILE A 273 14.22 -26.04 1.11
CA ILE A 273 14.51 -24.73 0.51
C ILE A 273 16.00 -24.55 0.23
N MET A 274 16.89 -25.07 1.08
CA MET A 274 18.34 -24.93 0.93
C MET A 274 18.98 -25.93 -0.04
N SER A 275 18.19 -26.79 -0.68
CA SER A 275 18.69 -27.73 -1.69
C SER A 275 18.75 -27.12 -3.10
N TYR A 276 19.47 -27.79 -4.00
CA TYR A 276 19.49 -27.51 -5.44
C TYR A 276 18.43 -28.29 -6.22
N SER A 277 17.39 -28.75 -5.53
CA SER A 277 16.19 -29.32 -6.14
C SER A 277 15.47 -28.30 -7.04
N ARG A 278 14.50 -28.78 -7.82
CA ARG A 278 13.66 -27.94 -8.68
C ARG A 278 12.93 -26.90 -7.83
N SER A 279 12.85 -25.65 -8.29
CA SER A 279 12.20 -24.55 -7.55
C SER A 279 10.75 -24.86 -7.19
N SER A 280 10.03 -25.60 -8.03
CA SER A 280 8.64 -26.04 -7.78
C SER A 280 8.50 -27.10 -6.68
N CYS A 281 9.59 -27.77 -6.29
CA CYS A 281 9.59 -28.81 -5.26
C CYS A 281 9.91 -28.25 -3.88
N LYS A 282 10.67 -27.15 -3.82
CA LYS A 282 11.13 -26.51 -2.59
C LYS A 282 9.97 -25.83 -1.87
N THR A 283 9.71 -26.25 -0.64
CA THR A 283 8.50 -25.87 0.11
C THR A 283 8.73 -25.62 1.59
N HIS A 284 9.85 -26.07 2.17
CA HIS A 284 10.04 -26.01 3.62
C HIS A 284 11.50 -25.96 4.07
N PHE A 285 11.68 -25.57 5.33
CA PHE A 285 12.90 -25.76 6.11
C PHE A 285 12.71 -26.90 7.11
N SER A 286 13.80 -27.58 7.46
CA SER A 286 13.79 -28.55 8.54
C SER A 286 13.62 -27.87 9.91
N PRO A 287 13.13 -28.57 10.95
CA PRO A 287 13.04 -28.03 12.30
C PRO A 287 14.35 -27.46 12.86
N GLN A 288 15.51 -28.08 12.62
CA GLN A 288 16.80 -27.55 13.06
C GLN A 288 17.29 -26.41 12.16
N GLN A 289 16.96 -26.38 10.87
CA GLN A 289 17.19 -25.19 10.03
C GLN A 289 16.44 -23.97 10.57
N LEU A 290 15.17 -24.12 10.95
CA LEU A 290 14.38 -23.05 11.58
C LEU A 290 14.98 -22.63 12.93
N ALA A 291 15.44 -23.59 13.74
CA ALA A 291 16.12 -23.29 15.00
C ALA A 291 17.43 -22.53 14.77
N ARG A 292 18.21 -22.91 13.75
CA ARG A 292 19.46 -22.25 13.36
C ARG A 292 19.20 -20.83 12.86
N ILE A 293 18.17 -20.61 12.04
CA ILE A 293 17.76 -19.28 11.58
C ILE A 293 17.46 -18.37 12.78
N TYR A 294 16.58 -18.82 13.69
CA TYR A 294 16.24 -18.09 14.90
C TYR A 294 17.47 -17.80 15.76
N ALA A 295 18.30 -18.82 16.00
CA ALA A 295 19.46 -18.71 16.84
C ALA A 295 20.53 -17.78 16.27
N PHE A 296 20.77 -17.84 14.96
CA PHE A 296 21.71 -16.96 14.27
C PHE A 296 21.20 -15.52 14.25
N TYR A 297 19.88 -15.31 14.05
CA TYR A 297 19.29 -14.00 14.21
C TYR A 297 19.58 -13.43 15.60
N LYS A 298 19.27 -14.17 16.66
CA LYS A 298 19.49 -13.76 18.06
C LYS A 298 20.96 -13.54 18.41
N ALA A 299 21.86 -14.34 17.85
CA ALA A 299 23.28 -14.27 18.15
C ALA A 299 24.01 -13.16 17.39
N ALA A 300 23.64 -12.94 16.12
CA ALA A 300 24.47 -12.18 15.19
C ALA A 300 23.73 -11.11 14.38
N ARG A 301 22.39 -11.12 14.30
CA ARG A 301 21.60 -10.21 13.43
C ARG A 301 20.54 -9.40 14.18
N THR A 302 20.54 -9.43 15.50
CA THR A 302 19.65 -8.57 16.28
C THR A 302 19.86 -7.10 15.97
N TYR A 303 21.03 -6.73 15.42
CA TYR A 303 21.33 -5.38 15.00
C TYR A 303 20.49 -4.80 13.88
N LEU A 304 19.78 -5.66 13.15
CA LEU A 304 18.89 -5.21 12.13
C LEU A 304 17.77 -4.40 12.76
N SER A 305 17.75 -3.12 12.42
CA SER A 305 16.75 -2.15 12.82
C SER A 305 16.55 -1.23 11.64
N CYS A 306 15.30 -0.90 11.34
CA CYS A 306 15.05 0.14 10.35
C CYS A 306 15.86 1.38 10.81
N PRO A 307 16.70 2.00 9.96
CA PRO A 307 17.67 3.01 10.39
C PRO A 307 16.95 4.27 10.87
N THR A 308 15.70 4.43 10.43
CA THR A 308 14.66 5.05 11.22
C THR A 308 14.32 4.12 12.39
N GLU A 309 15.06 4.24 13.49
CA GLU A 309 14.38 4.22 14.79
C GLU A 309 13.17 5.15 14.60
N ASN A 310 11.99 4.55 14.54
CA ASN A 310 10.83 5.28 14.08
C ASN A 310 10.39 6.14 15.24
N VAL A 311 10.74 7.43 15.17
CA VAL A 311 10.03 8.43 15.93
C VAL A 311 8.57 8.33 15.49
N ASN A 312 7.73 7.84 16.38
CA ASN A 312 6.32 7.66 16.10
C ASN A 312 5.52 8.21 17.25
N ILE A 313 4.43 8.89 16.93
CA ILE A 313 3.56 9.53 17.91
C ILE A 313 2.11 9.22 17.57
N THR A 314 1.26 9.30 18.57
CA THR A 314 -0.19 9.37 18.38
C THR A 314 -0.77 10.43 19.31
N ALA A 315 -2.05 10.75 19.11
CA ALA A 315 -2.80 11.70 19.89
C ALA A 315 -4.21 11.16 20.16
N ASP A 316 -4.85 11.63 21.23
CA ASP A 316 -6.25 11.31 21.52
C ASP A 316 -7.24 11.99 20.57
N VAL A 317 -6.88 13.18 20.08
CA VAL A 317 -7.63 13.93 19.08
C VAL A 317 -6.67 14.68 18.14
N PHE A 318 -6.97 14.66 16.84
CA PHE A 318 -6.11 15.26 15.81
C PHE A 318 -6.70 16.52 15.21
N SER A 319 -8.01 16.76 15.39
CA SER A 319 -8.63 17.95 14.84
C SER A 319 -9.94 18.34 15.52
N THR A 320 -10.29 19.61 15.37
CA THR A 320 -11.58 20.19 15.79
C THR A 320 -12.00 21.30 14.85
N CYS A 321 -13.29 21.64 14.84
CA CYS A 321 -13.81 22.82 14.15
C CYS A 321 -14.01 24.01 15.09
N GLU A 322 -13.72 23.84 16.38
CA GLU A 322 -13.70 24.92 17.38
C GLU A 322 -12.38 25.71 17.29
N ASP A 323 -12.31 26.87 17.95
CA ASP A 323 -11.14 27.75 17.91
C ASP A 323 -9.96 27.25 18.77
N GLU A 324 -10.18 26.23 19.61
CA GLU A 324 -9.17 25.63 20.48
C GLU A 324 -9.28 24.10 20.53
N LEU A 325 -8.14 23.41 20.63
CA LEU A 325 -8.06 21.96 20.81
C LEU A 325 -6.99 21.59 21.82
N THR A 326 -7.39 20.91 22.91
CA THR A 326 -6.44 20.25 23.81
C THR A 326 -6.16 18.84 23.32
N VAL A 327 -4.88 18.52 23.15
CA VAL A 327 -4.36 17.26 22.60
C VAL A 327 -3.46 16.61 23.64
N ASN A 328 -3.65 15.31 23.88
CA ASN A 328 -2.76 14.47 24.68
C ASN A 328 -1.95 13.58 23.74
N PHE A 329 -0.64 13.83 23.65
CA PHE A 329 0.28 13.07 22.80
C PHE A 329 0.73 11.79 23.51
N THR A 330 0.99 10.75 22.73
CA THR A 330 1.60 9.50 23.19
C THR A 330 2.78 9.15 22.29
N ASP A 331 3.96 8.98 22.90
CA ASP A 331 5.13 8.46 22.23
C ASP A 331 4.98 6.95 21.94
N LEU A 332 5.29 6.56 20.72
CA LEU A 332 5.32 5.19 20.22
C LEU A 332 6.73 4.81 19.71
N SER A 333 7.74 5.64 19.98
CA SER A 333 9.10 5.45 19.49
C SER A 333 9.78 4.27 20.19
N GLU A 334 10.42 3.40 19.43
CA GLU A 334 11.14 2.26 20.00
C GLU A 334 12.51 2.67 20.56
N GLY A 335 12.81 2.28 21.80
CA GLY A 335 14.14 2.49 22.40
C GLY A 335 14.43 3.93 22.86
N ALA A 336 13.43 4.82 22.87
CA ALA A 336 13.56 6.19 23.38
C ALA A 336 13.86 6.23 24.88
N ILE A 337 14.84 7.05 25.27
CA ILE A 337 15.23 7.31 26.66
C ILE A 337 15.08 8.79 27.06
N SER A 338 14.89 9.70 26.10
CA SER A 338 14.51 11.09 26.33
C SER A 338 13.71 11.65 25.15
N TRP A 339 12.93 12.70 25.39
CA TRP A 339 12.02 13.33 24.42
C TRP A 339 12.20 14.85 24.45
N GLU A 340 12.07 15.47 23.28
CA GLU A 340 11.98 16.91 23.05
C GLU A 340 10.89 17.12 22.01
N TRP A 341 9.77 17.68 22.42
CA TRP A 341 8.63 17.98 21.58
C TRP A 341 8.66 19.44 21.18
N ASP A 342 8.49 19.71 19.89
CA ASP A 342 8.21 21.00 19.31
C ASP A 342 6.84 20.85 18.63
N VAL A 343 5.78 21.29 19.30
CA VAL A 343 4.40 20.92 18.93
C VAL A 343 3.78 21.85 17.88
N ASP A 344 4.39 23.01 17.64
CA ASP A 344 4.00 23.94 16.57
C ASP A 344 5.06 24.12 15.48
N SER A 345 6.19 23.40 15.60
CA SER A 345 7.32 23.39 14.68
C SER A 345 7.98 24.76 14.50
N ASP A 346 7.93 25.62 15.53
CA ASP A 346 8.57 26.94 15.52
C ASP A 346 10.09 26.89 15.75
N GLY A 347 10.63 25.71 16.03
CA GLY A 347 12.04 25.46 16.32
C GLY A 347 12.41 25.58 17.80
N VAL A 348 11.43 25.75 18.69
CA VAL A 348 11.59 25.79 20.15
C VAL A 348 11.01 24.51 20.76
N VAL A 349 11.74 23.93 21.72
CA VAL A 349 11.23 22.75 22.46
C VAL A 349 10.22 23.19 23.50
N ASP A 350 8.99 22.70 23.38
CA ASP A 350 7.87 22.96 24.30
C ASP A 350 7.85 21.99 25.48
N TYR A 351 8.10 20.70 25.24
CA TYR A 351 7.97 19.65 26.26
C TYR A 351 9.09 18.63 26.20
N THR A 352 9.38 18.00 27.35
CA THR A 352 10.35 16.91 27.47
C THR A 352 9.80 15.65 28.14
N ASP A 353 8.53 15.68 28.54
CA ASP A 353 7.81 14.51 29.03
C ASP A 353 7.59 13.51 27.89
N GLN A 354 7.52 12.21 28.21
CA GLN A 354 7.24 11.18 27.21
C GLN A 354 5.90 11.38 26.50
N ASN A 355 4.87 11.81 27.24
CA ASN A 355 3.50 11.95 26.75
C ASN A 355 2.91 13.31 27.20
N PRO A 356 3.23 14.42 26.50
CA PRO A 356 2.79 15.76 26.90
C PRO A 356 1.33 16.06 26.50
N SER A 357 0.81 17.16 27.03
CA SER A 357 -0.50 17.71 26.68
C SER A 357 -0.35 19.18 26.26
N HIS A 358 -0.97 19.58 25.16
CA HIS A 358 -0.90 20.95 24.62
C HIS A 358 -2.28 21.44 24.16
N THR A 359 -2.53 22.74 24.27
CA THR A 359 -3.75 23.39 23.76
C THR A 359 -3.40 24.28 22.58
N PHE A 360 -3.84 23.88 21.40
CA PHE A 360 -3.70 24.61 20.16
C PHE A 360 -4.83 25.60 19.97
N THR A 361 -4.55 26.73 19.33
CA THR A 361 -5.55 27.68 18.79
C THR A 361 -5.80 27.42 17.30
N THR A 362 -6.69 28.16 16.65
CA THR A 362 -6.94 28.04 15.20
C THR A 362 -5.65 28.06 14.35
N GLY A 363 -5.44 27.00 13.58
CA GLY A 363 -4.21 26.79 12.80
C GLY A 363 -4.03 25.34 12.32
N ASN A 364 -3.05 25.14 11.45
CA ASN A 364 -2.51 23.81 11.11
C ASN A 364 -1.11 23.72 11.69
N TYR A 365 -0.85 22.67 12.44
CA TYR A 365 0.39 22.51 13.18
C TYR A 365 1.12 21.25 12.72
N ASP A 366 2.39 21.44 12.38
CA ASP A 366 3.35 20.37 12.25
C ASP A 366 3.85 20.05 13.67
N VAL A 367 3.96 18.76 14.01
CA VAL A 367 4.49 18.35 15.32
C VAL A 367 5.83 17.67 15.10
N THR A 368 6.89 18.15 15.73
CA THR A 368 8.20 17.51 15.68
C THR A 368 8.49 16.83 17.01
N LEU A 369 8.78 15.53 16.96
CA LEU A 369 9.33 14.81 18.11
C LEU A 369 10.80 14.51 17.86
N THR A 370 11.63 14.88 18.81
CA THR A 370 13.03 14.50 18.88
C THR A 370 13.25 13.55 20.06
N VAL A 371 13.68 12.32 19.80
CA VAL A 371 14.01 11.33 20.84
C VAL A 371 15.50 11.09 20.87
N THR A 372 16.05 10.85 22.06
CA THR A 372 17.37 10.24 22.19
C THR A 372 17.19 8.77 22.49
N THR A 373 17.94 7.94 21.80
CA THR A 373 18.02 6.50 22.00
C THR A 373 19.44 6.11 22.34
N ILE A 374 19.59 4.90 22.88
CA ILE A 374 20.88 4.23 22.90
C ILE A 374 20.78 3.16 21.83
N PRO A 375 21.44 3.34 20.67
CA PRO A 375 21.46 2.33 19.64
C PRO A 375 21.87 1.00 20.28
N PRO A 376 21.10 -0.07 20.13
CA PRO A 376 21.50 -1.35 20.71
C PRO A 376 22.70 -1.95 19.95
N TYR A 377 23.17 -1.32 18.85
CA TYR A 377 23.91 -2.05 17.82
C TYR A 377 25.03 -1.35 17.06
N GLY A 378 26.06 -2.17 16.82
CA GLY A 378 27.11 -2.11 15.81
C GLY A 378 28.08 -3.26 16.10
N LYS A 379 28.51 -4.06 15.11
CA LYS A 379 29.44 -5.19 15.32
C LYS A 379 30.79 -4.76 15.93
N SER A 380 31.11 -3.46 15.87
CA SER A 380 32.26 -2.87 16.59
C SER A 380 32.04 -1.42 17.07
N ALA A 381 30.80 -0.93 17.21
CA ALA A 381 30.54 0.49 17.47
C ALA A 381 30.33 0.83 18.96
N SER A 382 30.96 1.94 19.38
CA SER A 382 30.84 2.57 20.70
C SER A 382 29.38 2.83 21.10
N LYS A 383 29.04 2.57 22.37
CA LYS A 383 27.77 2.92 23.04
C LYS A 383 27.58 4.44 23.16
N SER A 384 27.50 5.18 22.06
CA SER A 384 27.11 6.60 22.06
C SER A 384 25.61 6.72 21.80
N SER A 385 24.92 7.48 22.65
CA SER A 385 23.52 7.84 22.42
C SER A 385 23.35 8.54 21.06
N LYS A 386 22.26 8.24 20.37
CA LYS A 386 21.87 8.85 19.09
C LYS A 386 20.60 9.65 19.30
N THR A 387 20.47 10.80 18.66
CA THR A 387 19.26 11.61 18.67
C THR A 387 18.60 11.54 17.30
N LEU A 388 17.27 11.44 17.28
CA LEU A 388 16.46 11.33 16.09
C LEU A 388 15.30 12.28 16.17
N SER A 389 15.01 12.96 15.08
CA SER A 389 13.95 13.93 14.99
C SER A 389 13.06 13.60 13.79
N LYS A 390 11.74 13.69 13.98
CA LYS A 390 10.76 13.53 12.89
C LYS A 390 9.64 14.53 13.06
N THR A 391 9.32 15.20 11.96
CA THR A 391 8.20 16.13 11.83
C THR A 391 7.00 15.41 11.22
N PHE A 392 5.86 15.52 11.88
CA PHE A 392 4.55 15.06 11.43
C PHE A 392 3.82 16.28 10.88
N HIS A 393 3.74 16.38 9.55
CA HIS A 393 3.16 17.53 8.88
C HIS A 393 1.63 17.56 9.02
N GLN A 394 1.08 18.75 9.30
CA GLN A 394 -0.34 19.02 9.50
C GLN A 394 -1.01 18.04 10.47
N PHE A 395 -0.28 17.64 11.51
CA PHE A 395 -0.68 16.60 12.44
C PHE A 395 -1.87 17.02 13.31
N ILE A 396 -1.94 18.32 13.67
CA ILE A 396 -3.07 18.90 14.40
C ILE A 396 -3.72 20.01 13.59
N GLN A 397 -5.06 19.97 13.49
CA GLN A 397 -5.86 20.96 12.77
C GLN A 397 -6.94 21.56 13.67
N VAL A 398 -6.92 22.87 13.89
CA VAL A 398 -7.87 23.58 14.75
C VAL A 398 -8.58 24.66 13.96
N GLY A 399 -9.89 24.73 14.14
CA GLY A 399 -10.76 25.73 13.54
C GLY A 399 -11.09 25.50 12.07
N MET A 400 -11.88 26.42 11.52
CA MET A 400 -12.16 26.50 10.08
C MET A 400 -11.06 27.32 9.41
N GLN A 401 -10.42 26.73 8.40
CA GLN A 401 -9.35 27.39 7.63
C GLN A 401 -9.95 28.02 6.37
N ASP A 402 -9.75 29.33 6.19
CA ASP A 402 -10.32 30.10 5.07
C ASP A 402 -9.84 29.61 3.69
N ASP A 403 -8.66 28.99 3.63
CA ASP A 403 -8.03 28.51 2.39
C ASP A 403 -8.48 27.10 1.96
N PHE A 404 -9.21 26.36 2.80
CA PHE A 404 -9.63 24.99 2.47
C PHE A 404 -11.09 24.93 2.03
N SER A 405 -11.29 24.46 0.81
CA SER A 405 -12.61 24.21 0.23
C SER A 405 -13.04 22.77 0.52
N ILE A 406 -14.32 22.58 0.84
CA ILE A 406 -14.94 21.24 0.83
C ILE A 406 -15.30 20.80 -0.59
N ASN A 407 -15.35 21.74 -1.53
CA ASN A 407 -15.56 21.44 -2.95
C ASN A 407 -14.23 21.03 -3.55
N GLU A 408 -14.07 19.75 -3.84
CA GLU A 408 -12.84 19.14 -4.34
C GLU A 408 -13.15 18.12 -5.44
N ASP A 409 -12.43 18.23 -6.54
CA ASP A 409 -12.38 17.26 -7.65
C ASP A 409 -11.10 16.41 -7.63
N PHE A 410 -10.23 16.63 -6.63
CA PHE A 410 -8.95 15.92 -6.40
C PHE A 410 -7.95 16.00 -7.56
N ASP A 411 -8.21 16.81 -8.58
CA ASP A 411 -7.43 16.79 -9.81
C ASP A 411 -6.01 17.35 -9.65
N GLU A 412 -5.85 18.26 -8.68
CA GLU A 412 -4.57 18.87 -8.33
C GLU A 412 -3.82 18.12 -7.22
N PHE A 413 -4.41 17.05 -6.67
CA PHE A 413 -3.79 16.32 -5.56
C PHE A 413 -2.57 15.51 -6.04
N GLU A 414 -1.50 15.56 -5.26
CA GLU A 414 -0.32 14.70 -5.39
C GLU A 414 -0.29 13.63 -4.29
N LEU A 415 -0.85 13.93 -3.12
CA LEU A 415 -1.01 13.02 -1.98
C LEU A 415 -2.47 12.99 -1.51
N PRO A 416 -2.94 11.88 -0.91
CA PRO A 416 -4.32 11.77 -0.42
C PRO A 416 -4.60 12.70 0.78
N SER A 417 -3.59 13.17 1.51
CA SER A 417 -3.75 14.03 2.69
C SER A 417 -3.32 15.48 2.41
N GLU A 418 -3.91 16.10 1.39
CA GLU A 418 -3.68 17.50 1.01
C GLU A 418 -4.94 18.35 1.21
N HIS A 419 -4.79 19.68 1.21
CA HIS A 419 -5.89 20.65 1.35
C HIS A 419 -6.81 20.41 2.56
N GLY A 420 -6.22 19.96 3.68
CA GLY A 420 -6.93 19.69 4.93
C GLY A 420 -7.71 18.37 4.96
N TRP A 421 -7.63 17.54 3.90
CA TRP A 421 -8.15 16.18 3.93
C TRP A 421 -7.22 15.24 4.70
N THR A 422 -7.78 14.19 5.29
CA THR A 422 -6.99 13.22 6.07
C THR A 422 -7.41 11.78 5.75
N ALA A 423 -6.44 10.98 5.30
CA ALA A 423 -6.58 9.54 5.11
C ALA A 423 -5.98 8.76 6.28
N ASN A 424 -6.81 8.02 7.02
CA ASN A 424 -6.37 7.20 8.15
C ASN A 424 -6.66 5.71 7.94
N ASN A 425 -5.65 4.88 8.22
CA ASN A 425 -5.81 3.45 8.46
C ASN A 425 -6.27 3.21 9.90
N THR A 426 -7.57 3.30 10.14
CA THR A 426 -8.16 3.24 11.49
C THR A 426 -7.94 1.90 12.18
N SER A 427 -7.80 0.82 11.40
CA SER A 427 -7.67 -0.54 11.93
C SER A 427 -6.22 -0.99 12.15
N GLY A 428 -5.24 -0.27 11.60
CA GLY A 428 -3.83 -0.69 11.60
C GLY A 428 -3.53 -1.90 10.70
N LYS A 429 -4.48 -2.33 9.87
CA LYS A 429 -4.44 -3.61 9.11
C LYS A 429 -4.22 -3.41 7.60
N GLY A 430 -3.38 -2.44 7.26
CA GLY A 430 -2.99 -2.14 5.88
C GLY A 430 -4.06 -1.51 4.96
N TYR A 431 -5.28 -1.20 5.43
CA TYR A 431 -6.32 -0.59 4.60
C TYR A 431 -6.32 0.94 4.72
N ASN A 432 -6.16 1.67 3.62
CA ASN A 432 -6.14 3.14 3.61
C ASN A 432 -6.73 3.72 2.31
N TRP A 433 -7.07 5.00 2.34
CA TRP A 433 -7.42 5.80 1.16
C TRP A 433 -6.15 6.30 0.47
N LEU A 434 -6.07 6.09 -0.84
CA LEU A 434 -4.94 6.39 -1.70
C LEU A 434 -5.41 7.24 -2.89
N ILE A 435 -4.46 7.85 -3.58
CA ILE A 435 -4.72 8.56 -4.84
C ILE A 435 -4.52 7.61 -6.03
N SER A 436 -5.37 7.74 -7.05
CA SER A 436 -5.20 7.06 -8.33
C SER A 436 -5.43 8.01 -9.50
N ARG A 437 -4.75 7.74 -10.63
CA ARG A 437 -4.88 8.46 -11.89
C ARG A 437 -5.25 7.47 -13.00
N GLY A 438 -6.50 7.52 -13.47
CA GLY A 438 -7.00 6.59 -14.48
C GLY A 438 -7.55 5.27 -13.90
N VAL A 439 -6.84 4.16 -14.12
CA VAL A 439 -7.29 2.83 -13.67
C VAL A 439 -6.98 2.61 -12.20
N SER A 440 -7.84 1.90 -11.47
CA SER A 440 -7.47 1.36 -10.15
C SER A 440 -6.28 0.40 -10.26
N HIS A 441 -5.50 0.25 -9.18
CA HIS A 441 -4.25 -0.51 -9.21
C HIS A 441 -4.48 -2.02 -9.34
N SER A 442 -5.52 -2.57 -8.71
CA SER A 442 -5.89 -3.97 -8.86
C SER A 442 -6.81 -4.22 -10.08
N LYS A 443 -6.64 -5.38 -10.74
CA LYS A 443 -7.39 -5.70 -11.98
C LYS A 443 -8.79 -6.22 -11.65
N GLY A 444 -9.80 -5.72 -12.37
CA GLY A 444 -11.19 -6.19 -12.23
C GLY A 444 -11.93 -5.58 -11.04
N THR A 445 -11.39 -4.50 -10.47
CA THR A 445 -11.97 -3.68 -9.42
C THR A 445 -12.06 -2.24 -9.91
N GLY A 446 -12.77 -1.37 -9.18
CA GLY A 446 -12.71 0.08 -9.35
C GLY A 446 -13.06 0.60 -10.76
N PRO A 447 -12.87 1.91 -11.00
CA PRO A 447 -13.09 2.52 -12.31
C PRO A 447 -11.89 2.30 -13.25
N LYS A 448 -12.16 2.01 -14.51
CA LYS A 448 -11.14 1.75 -15.56
C LYS A 448 -10.94 2.92 -16.52
N ASN A 449 -11.96 3.75 -16.72
CA ASN A 449 -11.91 4.91 -17.61
C ASN A 449 -12.29 6.19 -16.84
N SER A 450 -11.37 6.73 -16.05
CA SER A 450 -11.50 8.09 -15.54
C SER A 450 -10.72 9.01 -16.48
N LYS A 451 -11.35 9.43 -17.59
CA LYS A 451 -10.79 10.43 -18.51
C LYS A 451 -11.63 11.69 -18.46
N LYS A 452 -10.98 12.84 -18.37
CA LYS A 452 -11.64 14.15 -18.48
C LYS A 452 -12.17 14.36 -19.89
N VAL A 453 -13.04 15.37 -20.05
CA VAL A 453 -13.60 15.78 -21.34
C VAL A 453 -12.51 16.16 -22.35
N ASP A 454 -11.36 16.64 -21.88
CA ASP A 454 -10.20 17.00 -22.69
C ASP A 454 -9.28 15.81 -23.05
N GLY A 455 -9.56 14.62 -22.52
CA GLY A 455 -8.80 13.38 -22.76
C GLY A 455 -7.67 13.08 -21.77
N SER A 456 -7.39 13.98 -20.81
CA SER A 456 -6.47 13.70 -19.70
C SER A 456 -7.03 12.67 -18.71
N LEU A 457 -6.17 12.03 -17.92
CA LEU A 457 -6.62 11.11 -16.87
C LEU A 457 -7.15 11.91 -15.69
N ASN A 458 -8.29 11.48 -15.14
CA ASN A 458 -8.94 12.06 -13.97
C ASN A 458 -8.32 11.45 -12.72
N THR A 459 -8.03 12.30 -11.73
CA THR A 459 -7.50 11.89 -10.42
C THR A 459 -8.68 11.64 -9.48
N TYR A 460 -8.58 10.64 -8.62
CA TYR A 460 -9.61 10.36 -7.61
C TYR A 460 -8.99 9.67 -6.39
N ILE A 461 -9.75 9.63 -5.31
CA ILE A 461 -9.36 8.98 -4.06
C ILE A 461 -10.02 7.60 -3.99
N TYR A 462 -9.30 6.56 -3.60
CA TYR A 462 -9.83 5.20 -3.51
C TYR A 462 -9.19 4.38 -2.41
N ALA A 463 -9.94 3.41 -1.87
CA ALA A 463 -9.48 2.45 -0.89
C ALA A 463 -9.13 1.13 -1.61
N GLU A 464 -7.84 0.81 -1.67
CA GLU A 464 -7.31 -0.42 -2.30
C GLU A 464 -7.48 -1.62 -1.36
N ALA A 465 -8.27 -2.61 -1.77
CA ALA A 465 -8.56 -3.78 -0.95
C ALA A 465 -7.45 -4.83 -0.97
N SER A 466 -6.56 -4.80 -1.96
CA SER A 466 -5.41 -5.70 -2.07
C SER A 466 -4.37 -5.42 -0.99
N GLY A 467 -3.89 -6.48 -0.31
CA GLY A 467 -2.90 -6.36 0.76
C GLY A 467 -3.47 -5.97 2.13
N ALA A 468 -4.75 -5.63 2.22
CA ALA A 468 -5.45 -5.35 3.48
C ALA A 468 -6.20 -6.57 4.04
N GLU A 469 -6.30 -6.66 5.37
CA GLU A 469 -7.04 -7.75 6.03
C GLU A 469 -8.57 -7.65 5.80
N PRO A 470 -9.30 -8.78 5.70
CA PRO A 470 -10.76 -8.82 5.75
C PRO A 470 -11.34 -8.01 6.93
N GLY A 471 -12.27 -7.11 6.65
CA GLY A 471 -12.90 -6.26 7.67
C GLY A 471 -12.05 -5.10 8.19
N ALA A 472 -10.87 -4.85 7.61
CA ALA A 472 -10.09 -3.64 7.89
C ALA A 472 -10.88 -2.37 7.53
N VAL A 473 -10.64 -1.27 8.25
CA VAL A 473 -11.40 -0.02 8.13
C VAL A 473 -10.45 1.12 7.80
N ALA A 474 -10.82 1.89 6.77
CA ALA A 474 -10.14 3.10 6.33
C ALA A 474 -11.11 4.30 6.39
N THR A 475 -10.65 5.45 6.89
CA THR A 475 -11.44 6.68 6.97
C THR A 475 -10.81 7.80 6.17
N TYR A 476 -11.61 8.52 5.39
CA TYR A 476 -11.22 9.75 4.71
C TYR A 476 -12.06 10.90 5.26
N ILE A 477 -11.41 11.92 5.82
CA ILE A 477 -12.06 12.97 6.59
C ILE A 477 -11.82 14.31 5.90
N SER A 478 -12.87 15.10 5.75
CA SER A 478 -12.80 16.43 5.16
C SER A 478 -12.24 17.50 6.11
N PRO A 479 -11.82 18.66 5.56
CA PRO A 479 -11.74 19.90 6.32
C PRO A 479 -13.08 20.26 6.99
N CYS A 480 -13.02 21.20 7.94
CA CYS A 480 -14.22 21.81 8.52
C CYS A 480 -14.94 22.68 7.49
N PHE A 481 -16.25 22.56 7.39
CA PHE A 481 -17.07 23.42 6.54
C PHE A 481 -18.34 23.87 7.27
N ASN A 482 -18.86 25.04 6.91
CA ASN A 482 -20.08 25.60 7.49
C ASN A 482 -21.30 25.35 6.58
N VAL A 483 -22.42 24.98 7.19
CA VAL A 483 -23.70 24.84 6.50
C VAL A 483 -24.49 26.13 6.61
N GLU A 484 -24.26 27.07 5.68
CA GLU A 484 -24.88 28.39 5.74
C GLU A 484 -26.40 28.38 5.50
N TYR A 485 -26.92 27.44 4.71
CA TYR A 485 -28.30 27.46 4.24
C TYR A 485 -29.05 26.16 4.55
N ALA A 486 -30.35 26.29 4.84
CA ALA A 486 -31.22 25.15 5.19
C ALA A 486 -31.56 24.21 4.03
N ASN A 487 -31.08 24.51 2.83
CA ASN A 487 -31.19 23.73 1.60
C ASN A 487 -29.82 23.29 1.10
N SER A 488 -28.81 23.27 1.97
CA SER A 488 -27.49 22.73 1.66
C SER A 488 -27.49 21.21 1.67
N GLU A 489 -26.70 20.64 0.78
CA GLU A 489 -26.40 19.22 0.67
C GLU A 489 -24.93 19.02 0.30
N ILE A 490 -24.37 17.86 0.67
CA ILE A 490 -23.13 17.39 0.04
C ILE A 490 -23.48 16.41 -1.05
N ALA A 491 -22.95 16.65 -2.25
CA ALA A 491 -22.92 15.70 -3.33
C ALA A 491 -21.49 15.18 -3.49
N PHE A 492 -21.34 13.88 -3.68
CA PHE A 492 -20.05 13.24 -3.95
C PHE A 492 -20.27 12.12 -4.95
N ASP A 493 -19.28 11.85 -5.78
CA ASP A 493 -19.30 10.74 -6.72
C ASP A 493 -18.60 9.52 -6.10
N TYR A 494 -19.09 8.32 -6.38
CA TYR A 494 -18.51 7.06 -5.91
C TYR A 494 -18.53 5.97 -6.99
N HIS A 495 -17.54 5.08 -6.92
CA HIS A 495 -17.43 3.91 -7.78
C HIS A 495 -16.98 2.69 -6.98
N MET A 496 -17.80 1.65 -6.99
CA MET A 496 -17.67 0.43 -6.19
C MET A 496 -17.90 -0.77 -7.10
N PHE A 497 -16.81 -1.28 -7.68
CA PHE A 497 -16.86 -2.43 -8.60
C PHE A 497 -15.87 -3.51 -8.17
N GLY A 498 -16.31 -4.77 -8.16
CA GLY A 498 -15.51 -5.94 -7.78
C GLY A 498 -16.39 -7.04 -7.20
N ASN A 499 -15.89 -8.28 -7.10
CA ASN A 499 -16.72 -9.39 -6.62
C ASN A 499 -16.88 -9.39 -5.09
N HIS A 500 -15.93 -8.78 -4.37
CA HIS A 500 -15.90 -8.78 -2.91
C HIS A 500 -15.74 -7.37 -2.34
N VAL A 501 -16.36 -6.39 -3.01
CA VAL A 501 -16.51 -5.03 -2.46
C VAL A 501 -17.19 -5.13 -1.10
N GLY A 502 -16.62 -4.45 -0.11
CA GLY A 502 -17.15 -4.43 1.25
C GLY A 502 -18.24 -3.38 1.43
N GLU A 503 -18.11 -2.60 2.50
CA GLU A 503 -19.11 -1.62 2.92
C GLU A 503 -18.56 -0.21 2.77
N PHE A 504 -19.40 0.71 2.32
CA PHE A 504 -19.10 2.12 2.22
C PHE A 504 -20.12 2.92 3.02
N HIS A 505 -19.61 3.69 3.98
CA HIS A 505 -20.38 4.47 4.91
C HIS A 505 -20.02 5.94 4.79
N VAL A 506 -21.01 6.78 5.06
CA VAL A 506 -20.82 8.22 5.16
C VAL A 506 -21.31 8.64 6.53
N ASP A 507 -20.42 9.27 7.28
CA ASP A 507 -20.68 9.75 8.62
C ASP A 507 -20.54 11.27 8.65
N LEU A 508 -21.22 11.91 9.60
CA LEU A 508 -21.15 13.34 9.83
C LEU A 508 -20.58 13.61 11.22
N PHE A 509 -19.50 14.37 11.31
CA PHE A 509 -18.97 14.83 12.58
C PHE A 509 -19.59 16.17 12.94
N THR A 510 -20.20 16.22 14.12
CA THR A 510 -20.82 17.41 14.71
C THR A 510 -20.14 17.75 16.04
N LYS A 511 -20.46 18.90 16.64
CA LYS A 511 -20.02 19.24 18.00
C LYS A 511 -20.38 18.18 19.07
N ASP A 512 -21.46 17.41 18.84
CA ASP A 512 -21.95 16.39 19.76
C ASP A 512 -21.37 14.99 19.45
N GLY A 513 -20.42 14.92 18.50
CA GLY A 513 -19.75 13.70 18.06
C GLY A 513 -20.19 13.20 16.68
N TYR A 514 -19.81 11.95 16.36
CA TYR A 514 -20.13 11.31 15.09
C TYR A 514 -21.58 10.83 15.03
N ILE A 515 -22.25 11.22 13.95
CA ILE A 515 -23.48 10.59 13.46
C ILE A 515 -23.06 9.61 12.37
N ASN A 516 -23.01 8.33 12.71
CA ASN A 516 -22.66 7.28 11.75
C ASN A 516 -23.82 7.02 10.79
N ASP A 517 -23.50 6.69 9.55
CA ASP A 517 -24.46 6.31 8.52
C ASP A 517 -25.55 7.38 8.28
N ILE A 518 -25.13 8.62 8.01
CA ILE A 518 -26.04 9.74 7.69
C ILE A 518 -26.88 9.46 6.43
N ILE A 519 -26.39 8.56 5.58
CA ILE A 519 -27.14 7.88 4.52
C ILE A 519 -27.00 6.36 4.71
N PRO A 520 -27.93 5.56 4.15
CA PRO A 520 -27.79 4.11 4.17
C PRO A 520 -26.44 3.66 3.59
N ALA A 521 -25.74 2.79 4.33
CA ALA A 521 -24.48 2.21 3.88
C ALA A 521 -24.66 1.48 2.54
N LEU A 522 -23.69 1.65 1.65
CA LEU A 522 -23.63 0.94 0.37
C LEU A 522 -22.82 -0.33 0.55
N ASN A 523 -23.39 -1.46 0.14
CA ASN A 523 -22.79 -2.78 0.35
C ASN A 523 -22.58 -3.49 -0.98
N GLY A 524 -21.37 -4.01 -1.19
CA GLY A 524 -21.03 -4.76 -2.39
C GLY A 524 -20.92 -3.89 -3.65
N SER A 525 -20.79 -4.57 -4.80
CA SER A 525 -20.65 -3.90 -6.09
C SER A 525 -21.88 -3.05 -6.42
N GLN A 526 -21.66 -1.78 -6.73
CA GLN A 526 -22.68 -0.84 -7.17
C GLN A 526 -22.69 -0.71 -8.70
N GLN A 527 -21.57 -0.94 -9.36
CA GLN A 527 -21.43 -0.99 -10.82
C GLN A 527 -21.49 -2.44 -11.33
N VAL A 528 -21.82 -2.58 -12.62
CA VAL A 528 -21.83 -3.88 -13.33
C VAL A 528 -20.51 -4.11 -14.07
N SER A 529 -19.79 -3.05 -14.42
CA SER A 529 -18.49 -3.08 -15.07
C SER A 529 -17.57 -1.96 -14.56
N SER A 530 -16.25 -2.14 -14.60
CA SER A 530 -15.27 -1.06 -14.36
C SER A 530 -15.37 0.10 -15.36
N ASP A 531 -16.04 -0.08 -16.50
CA ASP A 531 -16.27 0.97 -17.50
C ASP A 531 -17.51 1.81 -17.19
N ASP A 532 -18.31 1.43 -16.20
CA ASP A 532 -19.50 2.19 -15.80
C ASP A 532 -19.10 3.53 -15.17
N PRO A 533 -19.90 4.60 -15.35
CA PRO A 533 -19.60 5.88 -14.72
C PRO A 533 -19.71 5.80 -13.19
N PHE A 534 -19.06 6.75 -12.52
CA PHE A 534 -19.33 7.04 -11.13
C PHE A 534 -20.82 7.35 -10.91
N LYS A 535 -21.33 6.98 -9.74
CA LYS A 535 -22.67 7.35 -9.28
C LYS A 535 -22.57 8.45 -8.24
N THR A 536 -23.58 9.32 -8.17
CA THR A 536 -23.59 10.40 -7.19
C THR A 536 -24.37 10.00 -5.93
N GLY A 537 -23.77 10.18 -4.77
CA GLY A 537 -24.40 10.15 -3.45
C GLY A 537 -24.75 11.56 -2.98
N ILE A 538 -25.81 11.68 -2.16
CA ILE A 538 -26.30 12.96 -1.64
C ILE A 538 -26.53 12.85 -0.13
N VAL A 539 -25.95 13.77 0.63
CA VAL A 539 -26.20 13.96 2.06
C VAL A 539 -26.98 15.26 2.26
N ASN A 540 -28.20 15.16 2.78
CA ASN A 540 -29.01 16.33 3.12
C ASN A 540 -28.49 16.97 4.41
N LEU A 541 -28.19 18.27 4.37
CA LEU A 541 -27.66 19.02 5.51
C LEU A 541 -28.65 20.03 6.11
N ALA A 542 -29.92 20.03 5.71
CA ALA A 542 -30.92 21.01 6.14
C ALA A 542 -31.02 21.15 7.67
N SER A 543 -30.96 20.03 8.39
CA SER A 543 -31.03 19.98 9.85
C SER A 543 -29.80 20.54 10.57
N TYR A 544 -28.72 20.84 9.83
CA TYR A 544 -27.44 21.28 10.38
C TYR A 544 -27.11 22.73 10.00
N THR A 545 -28.11 23.50 9.58
CA THR A 545 -27.94 24.93 9.25
C THR A 545 -27.27 25.70 10.39
N ASN A 546 -26.31 26.56 10.05
CA ASN A 546 -25.45 27.34 10.95
C ASN A 546 -24.60 26.47 11.89
N GLN A 547 -24.22 25.26 11.47
CA GLN A 547 -23.27 24.41 12.17
C GLN A 547 -22.03 24.18 11.31
N THR A 548 -20.88 24.08 11.98
CA THR A 548 -19.63 23.66 11.38
C THR A 548 -19.48 22.15 11.53
N LEU A 549 -19.15 21.47 10.44
CA LEU A 549 -19.19 20.01 10.33
C LEU A 549 -17.92 19.48 9.65
N LYS A 550 -17.69 18.16 9.77
CA LYS A 550 -16.84 17.38 8.85
C LYS A 550 -17.63 16.21 8.28
N ILE A 551 -17.33 15.83 7.05
CA ILE A 551 -17.82 14.58 6.48
C ILE A 551 -16.71 13.52 6.54
N ARG A 552 -17.08 12.29 6.91
CA ARG A 552 -16.17 11.15 6.96
C ARG A 552 -16.68 10.04 6.05
N PHE A 553 -15.85 9.64 5.11
CA PHE A 553 -16.07 8.46 4.27
C PHE A 553 -15.36 7.27 4.90
N ARG A 554 -16.12 6.23 5.27
CA ARG A 554 -15.58 5.00 5.85
C ARG A 554 -15.72 3.87 4.85
N ALA A 555 -14.59 3.32 4.43
CA ALA A 555 -14.55 2.07 3.68
C ALA A 555 -14.25 0.92 4.65
N VAL A 556 -15.01 -0.17 4.51
CA VAL A 556 -14.75 -1.45 5.19
C VAL A 556 -14.38 -2.47 4.12
N ARG A 557 -13.19 -3.05 4.26
CA ARG A 557 -12.65 -4.04 3.32
C ARG A 557 -13.55 -5.28 3.35
N GLY A 558 -13.97 -5.76 2.18
CA GLY A 558 -14.83 -6.94 2.04
C GLY A 558 -14.13 -8.27 2.34
N SER A 559 -14.61 -9.39 1.79
CA SER A 559 -14.09 -10.72 2.14
C SER A 559 -12.83 -11.14 1.35
N SER A 560 -12.53 -10.50 0.23
CA SER A 560 -11.35 -10.74 -0.62
C SER A 560 -10.71 -9.43 -1.08
N TRP A 561 -9.61 -9.52 -1.84
CA TRP A 561 -8.82 -8.40 -2.35
C TRP A 561 -9.50 -7.61 -3.48
N ASP A 562 -10.43 -8.21 -4.21
CA ASP A 562 -11.06 -7.65 -5.41
C ASP A 562 -12.31 -6.80 -5.07
N GLY A 563 -12.10 -5.73 -4.30
CA GLY A 563 -13.18 -4.98 -3.65
C GLY A 563 -12.94 -3.48 -3.44
N ASP A 564 -12.33 -2.79 -4.41
CA ASP A 564 -12.00 -1.37 -4.30
C ASP A 564 -13.23 -0.45 -4.25
N ILE A 565 -13.08 0.66 -3.53
CA ILE A 565 -14.08 1.71 -3.38
C ILE A 565 -13.41 3.04 -3.71
N ALA A 566 -13.91 3.75 -4.71
CA ALA A 566 -13.43 5.06 -5.13
C ALA A 566 -14.46 6.16 -4.85
N ILE A 567 -13.98 7.37 -4.58
CA ILE A 567 -14.76 8.60 -4.42
C ILE A 567 -14.14 9.73 -5.22
N ASP A 568 -14.98 10.66 -5.67
CA ASP A 568 -14.58 11.80 -6.49
C ASP A 568 -15.59 12.97 -6.36
N ASN A 569 -15.29 14.14 -6.93
CA ASN A 569 -16.19 15.29 -7.10
C ASN A 569 -17.06 15.62 -5.88
N ILE A 570 -16.41 15.88 -4.75
CA ILE A 570 -17.10 16.25 -3.52
C ILE A 570 -17.47 17.72 -3.60
N SER A 571 -18.71 18.05 -3.27
CA SER A 571 -19.20 19.42 -3.33
C SER A 571 -20.29 19.71 -2.31
N LEU A 572 -20.13 20.80 -1.57
CA LEU A 572 -21.18 21.42 -0.77
C LEU A 572 -22.02 22.31 -1.70
N ARG A 573 -23.26 21.91 -1.92
CA ARG A 573 -24.20 22.60 -2.81
C ARG A 573 -25.30 23.21 -1.97
N THR A 574 -25.65 24.44 -2.28
CA THR A 574 -26.93 25.01 -1.83
C THR A 574 -27.94 24.82 -2.95
N ILE A 575 -28.93 23.95 -2.75
CA ILE A 575 -30.01 23.83 -3.74
C ILE A 575 -30.89 25.05 -3.59
N TYR A 576 -30.67 26.08 -4.41
CA TYR A 576 -31.62 27.16 -4.56
C TYR A 576 -32.98 26.58 -4.94
N VAL A 577 -33.90 26.55 -3.98
CA VAL A 577 -35.28 26.11 -4.24
C VAL A 577 -35.86 27.08 -5.25
N PRO A 578 -36.53 26.62 -6.32
CA PRO A 578 -37.27 27.51 -7.19
C PRO A 578 -38.26 28.30 -6.33
N ILE A 579 -38.09 29.62 -6.29
CA ILE A 579 -39.09 30.50 -5.69
C ILE A 579 -40.40 30.24 -6.42
N SER A 580 -41.53 30.26 -5.71
CA SER A 580 -42.84 30.31 -6.37
C SER A 580 -42.79 31.39 -7.45
N ASP A 581 -43.14 31.04 -8.69
CA ASP A 581 -43.05 31.93 -9.86
C ASP A 581 -43.85 33.24 -9.67
N GLU A 582 -44.70 33.27 -8.64
CA GLU A 582 -45.53 34.35 -8.13
C GLU A 582 -44.74 35.48 -7.42
N LEU A 583 -43.55 35.23 -6.86
CA LEU A 583 -42.81 36.25 -6.09
C LEU A 583 -42.19 37.34 -6.99
N TYR A 584 -41.85 36.99 -8.24
CA TYR A 584 -41.29 37.95 -9.20
C TYR A 584 -42.09 37.98 -10.50
N THR A 585 -42.41 39.17 -10.97
CA THR A 585 -43.01 39.36 -12.29
C THR A 585 -42.06 40.11 -13.20
N VAL A 586 -41.81 39.56 -14.39
CA VAL A 586 -40.90 40.14 -15.37
C VAL A 586 -41.70 40.65 -16.57
N TYR A 587 -41.49 41.92 -16.93
CA TYR A 587 -42.23 42.55 -18.02
C TYR A 587 -41.47 43.73 -18.64
N PRO A 588 -41.74 44.08 -19.91
CA PRO A 588 -42.45 43.26 -20.87
C PRO A 588 -41.58 42.07 -21.32
N VAL A 589 -42.23 40.93 -21.57
CA VAL A 589 -41.62 39.78 -22.26
C VAL A 589 -42.48 39.49 -23.49
N PRO A 590 -41.99 39.68 -24.74
CA PRO A 590 -40.63 40.10 -25.12
C PRO A 590 -40.29 41.53 -24.67
N ALA A 591 -39.01 41.81 -24.43
CA ALA A 591 -38.50 43.13 -24.08
C ALA A 591 -38.82 44.13 -25.19
N ARG A 592 -39.26 45.32 -24.83
CA ARG A 592 -39.59 46.41 -25.77
C ARG A 592 -38.70 47.61 -25.48
N ASP A 593 -38.30 48.32 -26.54
CA ASP A 593 -37.44 49.51 -26.46
C ASP A 593 -36.12 49.27 -25.69
N ASN A 594 -35.59 48.04 -25.75
CA ASN A 594 -34.41 47.59 -25.01
C ASN A 594 -34.53 47.67 -23.48
N ILE A 595 -35.74 47.60 -22.92
CA ILE A 595 -35.99 47.70 -21.48
C ILE A 595 -36.75 46.47 -20.96
N LEU A 596 -36.38 46.04 -19.75
CA LEU A 596 -37.05 45.01 -18.96
C LEU A 596 -37.20 45.45 -17.50
N TYR A 597 -38.27 45.06 -16.83
CA TYR A 597 -38.54 45.30 -15.42
C TYR A 597 -38.66 43.97 -14.68
N ILE A 598 -38.20 43.96 -13.43
CA ILE A 598 -38.38 42.85 -12.49
C ILE A 598 -39.10 43.42 -11.29
N LYS A 599 -40.37 43.09 -11.11
CA LYS A 599 -41.15 43.46 -9.93
C LYS A 599 -40.99 42.38 -8.88
N ASN A 600 -40.47 42.76 -7.72
CA ASN A 600 -40.47 41.95 -6.50
C ASN A 600 -41.78 42.18 -5.74
N HIS A 601 -42.51 41.11 -5.39
CA HIS A 601 -43.74 41.18 -4.60
C HIS A 601 -43.51 41.05 -3.09
N ASP A 602 -42.28 40.84 -2.66
CA ASP A 602 -41.86 40.91 -1.26
C ASP A 602 -40.81 42.03 -1.07
N PRO A 603 -41.20 43.20 -0.54
CA PRO A 603 -40.32 44.35 -0.41
C PRO A 603 -39.20 44.19 0.62
N GLU A 604 -39.25 43.18 1.50
CA GLU A 604 -38.17 42.93 2.47
C GLU A 604 -37.02 42.11 1.87
N THR A 605 -37.23 41.47 0.71
CA THR A 605 -36.21 40.64 0.07
C THR A 605 -35.33 41.47 -0.87
N VAL A 606 -34.03 41.48 -0.60
CA VAL A 606 -33.02 42.04 -1.51
C VAL A 606 -32.57 40.95 -2.45
N SER A 607 -32.70 41.18 -3.75
CA SER A 607 -32.37 40.17 -4.76
C SER A 607 -31.46 40.72 -5.85
N THR A 608 -30.66 39.85 -6.43
CA THR A 608 -29.85 40.10 -7.61
C THR A 608 -30.43 39.40 -8.81
N TYR A 609 -30.09 39.87 -10.01
CA TYR A 609 -30.45 39.21 -11.26
C TYR A 609 -29.23 39.00 -12.14
N ARG A 610 -29.30 37.97 -13.00
CA ARG A 610 -28.34 37.63 -14.04
C ARG A 610 -29.07 37.26 -15.32
N ILE A 611 -28.65 37.80 -16.46
CA ILE A 611 -29.13 37.40 -17.80
C ILE A 611 -28.02 36.64 -18.52
N SER A 612 -28.32 35.41 -18.95
CA SER A 612 -27.39 34.53 -19.68
C SER A 612 -28.03 33.94 -20.94
N ASN A 613 -27.22 33.40 -21.85
CA ASN A 613 -27.75 32.52 -22.91
C ASN A 613 -28.14 31.15 -22.33
N LEU A 614 -28.68 30.26 -23.18
CA LEU A 614 -29.06 28.90 -22.81
C LEU A 614 -27.87 27.98 -22.45
N MET A 615 -26.65 28.41 -22.76
CA MET A 615 -25.40 27.70 -22.42
C MET A 615 -24.75 28.26 -21.13
N GLY A 616 -25.39 29.22 -20.45
CA GLY A 616 -24.89 29.79 -19.20
C GLY A 616 -23.94 30.99 -19.33
N GLN A 617 -23.59 31.44 -20.53
CA GLN A 617 -22.76 32.64 -20.73
C GLN A 617 -23.50 33.89 -20.26
N GLU A 618 -22.95 34.59 -19.27
CA GLU A 618 -23.51 35.81 -18.69
C GLU A 618 -23.31 37.03 -19.59
N PHE A 619 -24.33 37.88 -19.69
CA PHE A 619 -24.27 39.16 -20.40
C PHE A 619 -24.56 40.38 -19.53
N LEU A 620 -25.43 40.23 -18.53
CA LEU A 620 -25.85 41.32 -17.64
C LEU A 620 -26.08 40.77 -16.24
N ARG A 621 -25.72 41.56 -15.23
CA ARG A 621 -26.04 41.31 -13.81
C ARG A 621 -26.36 42.60 -13.07
N GLY A 622 -27.08 42.51 -11.97
CA GLY A 622 -27.33 43.65 -11.08
C GLY A 622 -28.23 43.32 -9.91
N THR A 623 -28.59 44.34 -9.13
CA THR A 623 -29.59 44.22 -8.06
C THR A 623 -30.99 44.50 -8.63
N VAL A 624 -31.98 43.72 -8.22
CA VAL A 624 -33.39 43.98 -8.53
C VAL A 624 -33.80 45.29 -7.84
N THR A 625 -34.31 46.23 -8.63
CA THR A 625 -34.81 47.53 -8.15
C THR A 625 -36.05 47.91 -8.95
N ASP A 626 -36.77 48.96 -8.55
CA ASP A 626 -37.89 49.51 -9.32
C ASP A 626 -37.46 50.23 -10.63
N ARG A 627 -36.16 50.22 -10.96
CA ARG A 627 -35.63 50.85 -12.17
C ARG A 627 -35.61 49.88 -13.36
N PRO A 628 -35.77 50.40 -14.59
CA PRO A 628 -35.65 49.59 -15.80
C PRO A 628 -34.23 49.03 -15.97
N ILE A 629 -34.16 47.78 -16.43
CA ILE A 629 -32.93 47.10 -16.85
C ILE A 629 -32.75 47.36 -18.35
N ASN A 630 -31.63 47.97 -18.71
CA ASN A 630 -31.27 48.23 -20.10
C ASN A 630 -30.63 46.97 -20.71
N VAL A 631 -31.32 46.35 -21.67
CA VAL A 631 -30.86 45.14 -22.37
C VAL A 631 -30.35 45.42 -23.77
N SER A 632 -30.05 46.69 -24.12
CA SER A 632 -29.63 47.12 -25.48
C SER A 632 -28.40 46.38 -26.01
N THR A 633 -27.53 45.89 -25.12
CA THR A 633 -26.32 45.14 -25.45
C THR A 633 -26.57 43.70 -25.90
N LEU A 634 -27.74 43.12 -25.61
CA LEU A 634 -28.08 41.76 -26.04
C LEU A 634 -28.47 41.73 -27.52
N SER A 635 -28.17 40.66 -28.24
CA SER A 635 -28.74 40.46 -29.59
C SER A 635 -30.19 40.01 -29.52
N SER A 636 -30.93 40.05 -30.62
CA SER A 636 -32.28 39.48 -30.65
C SER A 636 -32.23 37.97 -30.44
N GLY A 637 -33.03 37.45 -29.50
CA GLY A 637 -32.94 36.05 -29.12
C GLY A 637 -33.61 35.70 -27.79
N THR A 638 -33.48 34.43 -27.42
CA THR A 638 -33.94 33.89 -26.13
C THR A 638 -32.81 33.91 -25.11
N TYR A 639 -33.13 34.35 -23.90
CA TYR A 639 -32.19 34.38 -22.77
C TYR A 639 -32.85 33.80 -21.51
N LEU A 640 -32.01 33.38 -20.57
CA LEU A 640 -32.40 33.01 -19.22
C LEU A 640 -32.14 34.19 -18.29
N LEU A 641 -33.18 34.59 -17.54
CA LEU A 641 -33.09 35.53 -16.44
C LEU A 641 -33.16 34.75 -15.14
N SER A 642 -32.06 34.75 -14.40
CA SER A 642 -31.96 34.22 -13.05
C SER A 642 -32.14 35.35 -12.05
N ILE A 643 -33.03 35.23 -11.09
CA ILE A 643 -33.18 36.15 -9.96
C ILE A 643 -32.90 35.38 -8.67
N SER A 644 -32.08 35.91 -7.78
CA SER A 644 -31.72 35.24 -6.51
C SER A 644 -31.62 36.22 -5.36
N ASP A 645 -32.13 35.85 -4.19
CA ASP A 645 -31.97 36.57 -2.92
C ASP A 645 -30.77 36.05 -2.09
N GLY A 646 -29.92 35.21 -2.69
CA GLY A 646 -28.80 34.56 -2.02
C GLY A 646 -29.15 33.25 -1.32
N LYS A 647 -30.44 32.91 -1.15
CA LYS A 647 -30.92 31.66 -0.52
C LYS A 647 -31.82 30.82 -1.42
N THR A 648 -32.49 31.48 -2.35
CA THR A 648 -33.42 30.91 -3.33
C THR A 648 -33.17 31.53 -4.71
N GLN A 649 -33.67 30.89 -5.77
CA GLN A 649 -33.49 31.37 -7.14
C GLN A 649 -34.76 31.12 -7.96
N VAL A 650 -35.12 32.04 -8.84
CA VAL A 650 -36.12 31.81 -9.90
C VAL A 650 -35.49 32.01 -11.27
N LEU A 651 -35.79 31.09 -12.18
CA LEU A 651 -35.37 31.13 -13.58
C LEU A 651 -36.58 31.47 -14.45
N LYS A 652 -36.48 32.56 -15.20
CA LYS A 652 -37.48 32.97 -16.19
C LYS A 652 -36.86 33.03 -17.58
N LYS A 653 -37.59 32.56 -18.58
CA LYS A 653 -37.24 32.74 -19.98
C LYS A 653 -37.67 34.13 -20.44
N ILE A 654 -36.74 34.90 -20.98
CA ILE A 654 -37.02 36.21 -21.58
C ILE A 654 -36.65 36.19 -23.06
N VAL A 655 -37.32 37.03 -23.84
CA VAL A 655 -37.04 37.21 -25.26
C VAL A 655 -36.72 38.68 -25.47
N LYS A 656 -35.61 38.98 -26.15
CA LYS A 656 -35.29 40.33 -26.60
C LYS A 656 -35.55 40.47 -28.09
#